data_AF-A0A7S0E0N4-F1
#
_entry.id   AF-A0A7S0E0N4-F1
#
_cell.length_a   1.000
_cell.length_b   1.000
_cell.length_c   1.000
_cell.angle_alpha   90.00
_cell.angle_beta   90.00
_cell.angle_gamma   90.00
#
_symmetry.space_group_name_H-M   'P 1'
#
loop_
_entity.id
_entity.type
_entity.pdbx_description
1 polymer ?
#
loop_
_entity_poly.entity_id
_entity_poly.type
_entity_poly.pdbx_seq_one_letter_code
_entity_poly.pdbx_strand_id
1 'polypeptide(L)'
;NGLQDAVFIEKCFSVSDTDKDGLINFKEVATCLSVLLRGDESAMDEFEFKLWDSDGDGVLKKQEFLEFYIHVSRLDPALKSLDDEKILKQAEKVFHAVDIKKTGSIDLDEFMQAIQHRSLLLSEKMYDILHDPLQTKVTEQELNAFQPEERALMMFLGEMVTFNDGEAIPDKAKSMDGEEYDCFYVVLEGTVEAFHEGLGLNTSVTPGEDAFLHEESVFIKGIATSLSARAKSKCNLLRIAATDFMQSYLQEAGGAASIWNRLKGRMTDQVTREQALSPKDTHLADLAIWKMQYLQSSGKVLTKKNINQNLVEMQYAVRGLVPITAERIQKEILNGDTSKPFKEVLYCNIGNPHSVGQKPITFYREVLALVDCPMLLEREGVEKLFQPDVIKRAKELIGLIKGGTGAYSHSQGIEGIRKHVAEFIKARDGHPAQAGDIFLTNGASSGIQMILTTIIAEPTDAILVPLPQYPIYSALIKLLNGTQVGYSLDESKGWALNVEELMERIREARAQGSNPKALVLINPGNPVGNCLSYDNLVDLVKLCKAEGLVLLADEVYQENIYADRPFVSLKKVVRDLGPQFSGFEFVSFHSTSKGIIGECGRRGGYMELCGFDPEVQAQIYKLASSGLCSNIDGQVMVDLMIR
;
A
#
# COMPACT_ATOMS: atom_id res chain seq x y z
N ASN A 1 -30.72 -1.37 -14.19
CA ASN A 1 -31.79 -1.39 -15.22
C ASN A 1 -31.23 -1.91 -16.54
N GLY A 2 -31.20 -3.23 -16.75
CA GLY A 2 -30.53 -3.91 -17.88
C GLY A 2 -31.28 -3.95 -19.22
N LEU A 3 -32.29 -3.10 -19.44
CA LEU A 3 -33.00 -2.98 -20.72
C LEU A 3 -32.32 -1.97 -21.68
N GLN A 4 -31.56 -1.01 -21.15
CA GLN A 4 -30.75 -0.08 -21.97
C GLN A 4 -29.52 -0.77 -22.59
N ASP A 5 -28.97 -1.78 -21.90
CA ASP A 5 -27.73 -2.45 -22.33
C ASP A 5 -27.95 -3.41 -23.52
N ALA A 6 -29.14 -4.01 -23.67
CA ALA A 6 -29.43 -4.89 -24.81
C ALA A 6 -29.57 -4.10 -26.13
N VAL A 7 -30.23 -2.94 -26.07
CA VAL A 7 -30.36 -2.02 -27.20
C VAL A 7 -29.00 -1.37 -27.52
N PHE A 8 -28.20 -1.09 -26.50
CA PHE A 8 -26.84 -0.61 -26.64
C PHE A 8 -25.94 -1.62 -27.36
N ILE A 9 -25.97 -2.90 -26.95
CA ILE A 9 -25.20 -3.97 -27.59
C ILE A 9 -25.64 -4.19 -29.04
N GLU A 10 -26.94 -4.14 -29.33
CA GLU A 10 -27.47 -4.27 -30.70
C GLU A 10 -27.05 -3.10 -31.59
N LYS A 11 -27.01 -1.87 -31.05
CA LYS A 11 -26.52 -0.69 -31.76
C LYS A 11 -25.01 -0.71 -31.98
N CYS A 12 -24.21 -1.04 -30.96
CA CYS A 12 -22.77 -1.24 -31.09
C CYS A 12 -22.45 -2.31 -32.12
N PHE A 13 -23.21 -3.40 -32.14
CA PHE A 13 -23.09 -4.45 -33.16
C PHE A 13 -23.38 -3.91 -34.57
N SER A 14 -24.49 -3.19 -34.77
CA SER A 14 -24.87 -2.63 -36.08
C SER A 14 -23.90 -1.56 -36.63
N VAL A 15 -23.21 -0.85 -35.74
CA VAL A 15 -22.19 0.17 -36.10
C VAL A 15 -20.84 -0.48 -36.36
N SER A 16 -20.54 -1.60 -35.69
CA SER A 16 -19.31 -2.38 -35.90
C SER A 16 -19.37 -3.24 -37.15
N ASP A 17 -20.54 -3.82 -37.46
CA ASP A 17 -20.82 -4.64 -38.65
C ASP A 17 -20.97 -3.74 -39.88
N THR A 18 -19.82 -3.28 -40.40
CA THR A 18 -19.73 -2.29 -41.47
C THR A 18 -20.17 -2.83 -42.83
N ASP A 19 -20.00 -4.13 -43.06
CA ASP A 19 -20.43 -4.81 -44.29
C ASP A 19 -21.84 -5.42 -44.19
N LYS A 20 -22.46 -5.36 -43.01
CA LYS A 20 -23.83 -5.77 -42.70
C LYS A 20 -24.08 -7.25 -42.94
N ASP A 21 -23.05 -8.08 -42.76
CA ASP A 21 -23.12 -9.52 -42.98
C ASP A 21 -23.70 -10.29 -41.78
N GLY A 22 -23.97 -9.60 -40.67
CA GLY A 22 -24.51 -10.16 -39.44
C GLY A 22 -23.47 -10.84 -38.57
N LEU A 23 -22.18 -10.64 -38.85
CA LEU A 23 -21.02 -11.04 -38.07
C LEU A 23 -20.17 -9.78 -37.78
N ILE A 24 -19.23 -9.87 -36.84
CA ILE A 24 -18.21 -8.82 -36.68
C ILE A 24 -16.87 -9.50 -36.89
N ASN A 25 -16.19 -9.13 -37.97
CA ASN A 25 -14.90 -9.69 -38.32
C ASN A 25 -13.76 -8.95 -37.59
N PHE A 26 -12.53 -9.49 -37.65
CA PHE A 26 -11.38 -8.93 -36.92
C PHE A 26 -11.10 -7.46 -37.27
N LYS A 27 -11.30 -7.06 -38.53
CA LYS A 27 -11.07 -5.69 -38.99
C LYS A 27 -12.14 -4.73 -38.47
N GLU A 28 -13.36 -5.21 -38.33
CA GLU A 28 -14.49 -4.47 -37.76
C GLU A 28 -14.37 -4.29 -36.25
N VAL A 29 -13.94 -5.32 -35.52
CA VAL A 29 -13.60 -5.22 -34.10
C VAL A 29 -12.45 -4.24 -33.87
N ALA A 30 -11.40 -4.32 -34.69
CA ALA A 30 -10.26 -3.42 -34.65
C ALA A 30 -10.67 -1.96 -34.87
N THR A 31 -11.44 -1.71 -35.93
CA THR A 31 -11.95 -0.37 -36.28
C THR A 31 -12.88 0.20 -35.20
N CYS A 32 -13.70 -0.65 -34.57
CA CYS A 32 -14.56 -0.20 -33.49
C CYS A 32 -13.77 0.09 -32.20
N LEU A 33 -12.73 -0.71 -31.91
CA LEU A 33 -11.88 -0.49 -30.74
C LEU A 33 -10.98 0.75 -30.88
N SER A 34 -10.47 1.07 -32.07
CA SER A 34 -9.74 2.34 -32.28
C SER A 34 -10.62 3.57 -32.05
N VAL A 35 -11.93 3.45 -32.26
CA VAL A 35 -12.90 4.52 -32.02
C VAL A 35 -13.31 4.64 -30.54
N LEU A 36 -13.23 3.56 -29.77
CA LEU A 36 -13.82 3.45 -28.43
C LEU A 36 -12.80 3.51 -27.27
N LEU A 37 -11.50 3.40 -27.55
CA LEU A 37 -10.47 3.33 -26.51
C LEU A 37 -10.03 4.73 -26.04
N ARG A 38 -9.99 4.93 -24.70
CA ARG A 38 -9.35 6.07 -24.02
C ARG A 38 -8.08 5.61 -23.32
N GLY A 39 -6.98 6.35 -23.42
CA GLY A 39 -5.70 6.05 -22.76
C GLY A 39 -4.65 7.16 -22.95
N ASP A 40 -3.46 6.99 -22.37
CA ASP A 40 -2.29 7.86 -22.58
C ASP A 40 -1.91 7.89 -24.07
N GLU A 41 -1.80 9.08 -24.67
CA GLU A 41 -1.71 9.30 -26.13
C GLU A 41 -0.65 8.40 -26.78
N SER A 42 0.56 8.34 -26.20
CA SER A 42 1.68 7.56 -26.76
C SER A 42 1.45 6.05 -26.79
N ALA A 43 0.72 5.50 -25.82
CA ALA A 43 0.44 4.08 -25.72
C ALA A 43 -0.73 3.65 -26.61
N MET A 44 -1.60 4.61 -26.97
CA MET A 44 -2.72 4.41 -27.87
C MET A 44 -2.23 4.36 -29.33
N ASP A 45 -1.35 5.29 -29.72
CA ASP A 45 -0.77 5.32 -31.06
C ASP A 45 0.05 4.06 -31.36
N GLU A 46 0.82 3.55 -30.40
CA GLU A 46 1.56 2.29 -30.54
C GLU A 46 0.62 1.07 -30.65
N PHE A 47 -0.53 1.13 -29.98
CA PHE A 47 -1.57 0.11 -30.11
C PHE A 47 -2.26 0.15 -31.47
N GLU A 48 -2.54 1.34 -32.01
CA GLU A 48 -3.09 1.52 -33.35
C GLU A 48 -2.14 0.99 -34.42
N PHE A 49 -0.83 1.27 -34.30
CA PHE A 49 0.17 0.71 -35.21
C PHE A 49 0.14 -0.82 -35.22
N LYS A 50 0.14 -1.46 -34.05
CA LYS A 50 0.06 -2.93 -33.92
C LYS A 50 -1.26 -3.51 -34.40
N LEU A 51 -2.32 -2.71 -34.41
CA LEU A 51 -3.62 -3.12 -34.90
C LEU A 51 -3.67 -3.13 -36.43
N TRP A 52 -3.02 -2.16 -37.05
CA TRP A 52 -2.90 -2.05 -38.50
C TRP A 52 -1.88 -3.07 -39.05
N ASP A 53 -0.89 -3.45 -38.25
CA ASP A 53 0.11 -4.50 -38.55
C ASP A 53 -0.52 -5.89 -38.36
N SER A 54 -1.25 -6.34 -39.36
CA SER A 54 -2.08 -7.55 -39.28
C SER A 54 -1.25 -8.84 -39.16
N ASP A 55 -0.04 -8.84 -39.70
CA ASP A 55 0.86 -9.98 -39.62
C ASP A 55 1.91 -9.90 -38.50
N GLY A 56 2.00 -8.74 -37.82
CA GLY A 56 2.77 -8.54 -36.60
C GLY A 56 4.28 -8.54 -36.85
N ASP A 57 4.72 -8.23 -38.06
CA ASP A 57 6.13 -8.21 -38.43
C ASP A 57 6.85 -6.90 -38.08
N GLY A 58 6.12 -5.95 -37.49
CA GLY A 58 6.62 -4.68 -37.00
C GLY A 58 6.62 -3.56 -38.05
N VAL A 59 6.06 -3.78 -39.24
CA VAL A 59 5.91 -2.76 -40.28
C VAL A 59 4.54 -2.85 -40.97
N LEU A 60 3.95 -1.72 -41.35
CA LEU A 60 2.70 -1.70 -42.13
C LEU A 60 3.00 -1.81 -43.61
N LYS A 61 2.69 -2.96 -44.21
CA LYS A 61 2.79 -3.11 -45.66
C LYS A 61 1.68 -2.32 -46.33
N LYS A 62 1.92 -1.92 -47.59
CA LYS A 62 0.96 -1.16 -48.40
C LYS A 62 -0.45 -1.77 -48.37
N GLN A 63 -0.57 -3.08 -48.47
CA GLN A 63 -1.86 -3.77 -48.48
C GLN A 63 -2.60 -3.62 -47.14
N GLU A 64 -1.90 -3.78 -46.03
CA GLU A 64 -2.46 -3.69 -44.67
C GLU A 64 -2.93 -2.27 -44.37
N PHE A 65 -2.10 -1.28 -44.74
CA PHE A 65 -2.44 0.13 -44.60
C PHE A 65 -3.67 0.52 -45.42
N LEU A 66 -3.75 0.09 -46.69
CA LEU A 66 -4.89 0.41 -47.57
C LEU A 66 -6.19 -0.22 -47.06
N GLU A 67 -6.14 -1.46 -46.60
CA GLU A 67 -7.31 -2.17 -46.08
C GLU A 67 -7.88 -1.49 -44.83
N PHE A 68 -7.01 -1.10 -43.89
CA PHE A 68 -7.43 -0.36 -42.69
C PHE A 68 -7.94 1.06 -43.03
N TYR A 69 -7.23 1.79 -43.88
CA TYR A 69 -7.61 3.16 -44.26
C TYR A 69 -9.00 3.23 -44.90
N ILE A 70 -9.37 2.25 -45.74
CA ILE A 70 -10.70 2.18 -46.37
C ILE A 70 -11.79 1.97 -45.31
N HIS A 71 -11.58 1.05 -44.37
CA HIS A 71 -12.57 0.74 -43.35
C HIS A 71 -12.79 1.91 -42.40
N VAL A 72 -11.72 2.57 -41.97
CA VAL A 72 -11.83 3.77 -41.13
C VAL A 72 -12.45 4.94 -41.91
N SER A 73 -12.14 5.10 -43.20
CA SER A 73 -12.76 6.15 -44.05
C SER A 73 -14.27 5.98 -44.25
N ARG A 74 -14.80 4.76 -44.13
CA ARG A 74 -16.25 4.49 -44.22
C ARG A 74 -17.03 4.93 -42.99
N LEU A 75 -16.35 5.25 -41.90
CA LEU A 75 -16.91 5.84 -40.70
C LEU A 75 -17.01 7.38 -40.79
N ASP A 76 -16.27 8.02 -41.70
CA ASP A 76 -16.32 9.47 -41.94
C ASP A 76 -17.51 9.84 -42.84
N PRO A 77 -18.50 10.62 -42.36
CA PRO A 77 -19.67 11.02 -43.14
C PRO A 77 -19.35 11.74 -44.46
N ALA A 78 -18.22 12.46 -44.52
CA ALA A 78 -17.79 13.19 -45.71
C ALA A 78 -17.19 12.25 -46.78
N LEU A 79 -16.55 11.17 -46.35
CA LEU A 79 -15.89 10.20 -47.23
C LEU A 79 -16.77 8.99 -47.58
N LYS A 80 -17.79 8.71 -46.76
CA LYS A 80 -18.82 7.66 -46.96
C LYS A 80 -19.60 7.78 -48.29
N SER A 81 -19.59 8.96 -48.92
CA SER A 81 -20.25 9.23 -50.21
C SER A 81 -19.36 9.05 -51.44
N LEU A 82 -18.06 8.80 -51.25
CA LEU A 82 -17.10 8.55 -52.32
C LEU A 82 -17.09 7.08 -52.74
N ASP A 83 -16.80 6.82 -54.02
CA ASP A 83 -16.55 5.45 -54.48
C ASP A 83 -15.21 4.92 -53.93
N ASP A 84 -15.13 3.60 -53.74
CA ASP A 84 -13.95 2.93 -53.16
C ASP A 84 -12.66 3.23 -53.96
N GLU A 85 -12.79 3.48 -55.28
CA GLU A 85 -11.66 3.78 -56.16
C GLU A 85 -11.02 5.14 -55.84
N LYS A 86 -11.81 6.15 -55.47
CA LYS A 86 -11.30 7.45 -54.98
C LYS A 86 -10.67 7.35 -53.60
N ILE A 87 -11.25 6.56 -52.70
CA ILE A 87 -10.71 6.33 -51.35
C ILE A 87 -9.35 5.62 -51.44
N LEU A 88 -9.25 4.57 -52.27
CA LEU A 88 -7.99 3.88 -52.57
C LEU A 88 -6.92 4.84 -53.11
N LYS A 89 -7.28 5.71 -54.06
CA LYS A 89 -6.34 6.69 -54.63
C LYS A 89 -5.86 7.73 -53.61
N GLN A 90 -6.70 8.06 -52.63
CA GLN A 90 -6.32 8.94 -51.53
C GLN A 90 -5.42 8.20 -50.52
N ALA A 91 -5.81 6.99 -50.12
CA ALA A 91 -5.05 6.14 -49.22
C ALA A 91 -3.64 5.84 -49.75
N GLU A 92 -3.50 5.61 -51.07
CA GLU A 92 -2.20 5.45 -51.69
C GLU A 92 -1.33 6.71 -51.60
N LYS A 93 -1.91 7.90 -51.77
CA LYS A 93 -1.15 9.16 -51.61
C LYS A 93 -0.68 9.35 -50.18
N VAL A 94 -1.53 9.01 -49.21
CA VAL A 94 -1.17 9.06 -47.78
C VAL A 94 -0.06 8.07 -47.48
N PHE A 95 -0.18 6.82 -47.95
CA PHE A 95 0.85 5.80 -47.75
C PHE A 95 2.24 6.29 -48.24
N HIS A 96 2.31 6.87 -49.45
CA HIS A 96 3.59 7.41 -49.97
C HIS A 96 4.09 8.66 -49.24
N ALA A 97 3.20 9.42 -48.58
CA ALA A 97 3.58 10.57 -47.78
C ALA A 97 4.12 10.15 -46.40
N VAL A 98 3.65 9.02 -45.87
CA VAL A 98 4.03 8.47 -44.57
C VAL A 98 5.27 7.57 -44.66
N ASP A 99 5.47 6.84 -45.76
CA ASP A 99 6.70 6.08 -46.05
C ASP A 99 7.86 7.04 -46.45
N ILE A 100 8.33 7.82 -45.46
CA ILE A 100 9.37 8.84 -45.60
C ILE A 100 10.69 8.21 -46.05
N LYS A 101 11.02 7.03 -45.52
CA LYS A 101 12.23 6.26 -45.81
C LYS A 101 12.15 5.54 -47.17
N LYS A 102 10.96 5.50 -47.80
CA LYS A 102 10.69 4.88 -49.11
C LYS A 102 11.05 3.40 -49.16
N THR A 103 10.72 2.70 -48.10
CA THR A 103 11.04 1.27 -47.93
C THR A 103 9.96 0.37 -48.54
N GLY A 104 8.80 0.92 -48.90
CA GLY A 104 7.62 0.17 -49.34
C GLY A 104 6.75 -0.36 -48.20
N SER A 105 7.06 0.05 -46.96
CA SER A 105 6.36 -0.26 -45.71
C SER A 105 6.52 0.91 -44.74
N ILE A 106 5.61 1.06 -43.78
CA ILE A 106 5.67 2.12 -42.77
C ILE A 106 6.10 1.49 -41.44
N ASP A 107 7.23 1.93 -40.87
CA ASP A 107 7.62 1.50 -39.52
C ASP A 107 6.97 2.36 -38.42
N LEU A 108 7.07 1.90 -37.16
CA LEU A 108 6.44 2.57 -36.02
C LEU A 108 6.86 4.04 -35.92
N ASP A 109 8.14 4.36 -36.15
CA ASP A 109 8.62 5.74 -36.07
C ASP A 109 8.01 6.64 -37.15
N GLU A 110 7.86 6.12 -38.38
CA GLU A 110 7.20 6.82 -39.50
C GLU A 110 5.70 7.01 -39.24
N PHE A 111 5.03 6.00 -38.70
CA PHE A 111 3.62 6.07 -38.30
C PHE A 111 3.39 7.11 -37.20
N MET A 112 4.21 7.09 -36.14
CA MET A 112 4.14 8.06 -35.05
C MET A 112 4.39 9.50 -35.52
N GLN A 113 5.34 9.70 -36.44
CA GLN A 113 5.57 11.01 -37.06
C GLN A 113 4.38 11.48 -37.90
N ALA A 114 3.71 10.57 -38.61
CA ALA A 114 2.54 10.90 -39.41
C ALA A 114 1.32 11.30 -38.55
N ILE A 115 1.10 10.64 -37.41
CA ILE A 115 0.05 10.99 -36.44
C ILE A 115 0.32 12.38 -35.84
N GLN A 116 1.57 12.68 -35.48
CA GLN A 116 1.95 14.00 -34.96
C GLN A 116 1.72 15.15 -35.95
N HIS A 117 1.68 14.87 -37.25
CA HIS A 117 1.40 15.83 -38.32
C HIS A 117 -0.09 15.92 -38.73
N ARG A 118 -1.02 15.49 -37.84
CA ARG A 118 -2.46 15.83 -37.68
C ARG A 118 -3.43 15.83 -38.88
N SER A 119 -2.95 15.80 -40.12
CA SER A 119 -3.72 16.04 -41.35
C SER A 119 -3.55 14.95 -42.41
N LEU A 120 -2.77 13.91 -42.12
CA LEU A 120 -2.36 12.92 -43.11
C LEU A 120 -3.15 11.62 -43.05
N LEU A 121 -3.51 11.12 -41.87
CA LEU A 121 -4.08 9.76 -41.71
C LEU A 121 -5.62 9.73 -41.54
N LEU A 122 -6.21 10.77 -40.94
CA LEU A 122 -7.65 10.91 -40.68
C LEU A 122 -8.07 12.34 -40.98
N SER A 123 -9.35 12.58 -41.28
CA SER A 123 -9.83 13.96 -41.45
C SER A 123 -9.71 14.71 -40.12
N GLU A 124 -9.36 16.00 -40.18
CA GLU A 124 -9.15 16.86 -38.98
C GLU A 124 -10.37 16.80 -38.04
N LYS A 125 -11.58 16.71 -38.61
CA LYS A 125 -12.85 16.65 -37.89
C LYS A 125 -13.09 15.29 -37.21
N MET A 126 -12.59 14.18 -37.77
CA MET A 126 -12.75 12.85 -37.18
C MET A 126 -11.76 12.63 -36.03
N TYR A 127 -10.53 13.16 -36.16
CA TYR A 127 -9.55 13.19 -35.08
C TYR A 127 -10.07 13.97 -33.86
N ASP A 128 -10.63 15.17 -34.07
CA ASP A 128 -11.17 16.00 -32.98
C ASP A 128 -12.31 15.32 -32.21
N ILE A 129 -13.20 14.59 -32.90
CA ILE A 129 -14.32 13.85 -32.28
C ILE A 129 -13.83 12.62 -31.49
N LEU A 130 -12.78 11.96 -31.95
CA LEU A 130 -12.23 10.75 -31.34
C LEU A 130 -11.36 11.04 -30.11
N HIS A 131 -10.77 12.24 -30.01
CA HIS A 131 -9.83 12.57 -28.94
C HIS A 131 -10.32 13.63 -27.94
N ASP A 132 -11.16 14.60 -28.35
CA ASP A 132 -11.75 15.57 -27.40
C ASP A 132 -13.20 15.95 -27.78
N PRO A 133 -14.17 15.03 -27.59
CA PRO A 133 -15.57 15.26 -27.96
C PRO A 133 -16.27 16.38 -27.16
N LEU A 134 -15.63 16.94 -26.13
CA LEU A 134 -16.22 17.93 -25.20
C LEU A 134 -16.16 19.36 -25.72
N GLN A 135 -15.28 19.65 -26.69
CA GLN A 135 -15.03 21.01 -27.21
C GLN A 135 -15.62 21.23 -28.62
N THR A 136 -16.11 20.19 -29.29
CA THR A 136 -16.58 20.27 -30.68
C THR A 136 -18.04 20.72 -30.78
N LYS A 137 -18.30 21.90 -31.36
CA LYS A 137 -19.67 22.39 -31.61
C LYS A 137 -20.21 21.84 -32.94
N VAL A 138 -21.35 21.16 -32.92
CA VAL A 138 -22.04 20.61 -34.11
C VAL A 138 -23.37 21.33 -34.31
N THR A 139 -23.72 21.67 -35.55
CA THR A 139 -25.00 22.34 -35.86
C THR A 139 -26.16 21.35 -36.03
N GLU A 140 -27.39 21.79 -35.74
CA GLU A 140 -28.61 20.96 -35.83
C GLU A 140 -28.88 20.44 -37.27
N GLN A 141 -28.42 21.16 -38.29
CA GLN A 141 -28.52 20.76 -39.69
C GLN A 141 -27.55 19.61 -40.03
N GLU A 142 -26.35 19.61 -39.44
CA GLU A 142 -25.37 18.53 -39.57
C GLU A 142 -25.82 17.27 -38.80
N LEU A 143 -26.44 17.45 -37.63
CA LEU A 143 -26.95 16.37 -36.79
C LEU A 143 -28.10 15.60 -37.45
N ASN A 144 -28.91 16.29 -38.26
CA ASN A 144 -30.02 15.69 -39.00
C ASN A 144 -29.58 14.88 -40.24
N ALA A 145 -28.31 14.95 -40.65
CA ALA A 145 -27.76 14.17 -41.75
C ALA A 145 -27.39 12.72 -41.36
N PHE A 146 -27.34 12.42 -40.06
CA PHE A 146 -27.01 11.09 -39.52
C PHE A 146 -28.26 10.20 -39.38
N GLN A 147 -28.07 8.88 -39.40
CA GLN A 147 -29.17 7.95 -39.16
C GLN A 147 -29.64 8.01 -37.69
N PRO A 148 -30.92 7.74 -37.38
CA PRO A 148 -31.48 7.86 -36.02
C PRO A 148 -30.71 7.09 -34.94
N GLU A 149 -30.09 5.97 -35.29
CA GLU A 149 -29.33 5.11 -34.39
C GLU A 149 -27.93 5.66 -34.10
N GLU A 150 -27.29 6.30 -35.09
CA GLU A 150 -26.01 7.02 -34.97
C GLU A 150 -26.18 8.27 -34.08
N ARG A 151 -27.32 8.96 -34.18
CA ARG A 151 -27.68 10.07 -33.29
C ARG A 151 -27.86 9.63 -31.84
N ALA A 152 -28.46 8.47 -31.60
CA ALA A 152 -28.66 7.93 -30.26
C ALA A 152 -27.33 7.57 -29.57
N LEU A 153 -26.34 7.07 -30.33
CA LEU A 153 -25.00 6.79 -29.82
C LEU A 153 -24.25 8.10 -29.48
N MET A 154 -24.35 9.13 -30.33
CA MET A 154 -23.73 10.43 -30.07
C MET A 154 -24.38 11.19 -28.89
N MET A 155 -25.70 11.08 -28.71
CA MET A 155 -26.40 11.67 -27.56
C MET A 155 -26.06 10.96 -26.24
N PHE A 156 -25.80 9.64 -26.28
CA PHE A 156 -25.45 8.85 -25.10
C PHE A 156 -23.97 8.99 -24.70
N LEU A 157 -23.07 9.16 -25.68
CA LEU A 157 -21.68 9.57 -25.45
C LEU A 157 -21.56 11.05 -25.02
N GLY A 158 -22.66 11.81 -25.18
CA GLY A 158 -22.79 13.25 -24.98
C GLY A 158 -23.52 13.67 -23.71
N GLU A 159 -23.25 13.05 -22.55
CA GLU A 159 -23.46 13.75 -21.26
C GLU A 159 -22.56 15.00 -21.12
N MET A 160 -21.77 15.36 -22.13
CA MET A 160 -21.02 16.61 -22.21
C MET A 160 -20.90 17.19 -23.64
N VAL A 161 -22.02 17.37 -24.35
CA VAL A 161 -22.10 18.27 -25.51
C VAL A 161 -23.09 19.40 -25.20
N THR A 162 -22.61 20.64 -25.10
CA THR A 162 -23.47 21.80 -24.80
C THR A 162 -24.28 22.22 -26.03
N PHE A 163 -25.60 22.21 -25.91
CA PHE A 163 -26.50 22.87 -26.87
C PHE A 163 -26.31 24.40 -26.79
N ASN A 164 -26.60 25.09 -27.90
CA ASN A 164 -26.15 26.47 -28.12
C ASN A 164 -26.86 27.55 -27.28
N ASP A 165 -27.72 27.18 -26.34
CA ASP A 165 -28.41 28.12 -25.43
C ASP A 165 -28.00 27.81 -23.99
N GLY A 166 -26.96 28.52 -23.52
CA GLY A 166 -26.23 28.22 -22.29
C GLY A 166 -26.94 28.51 -20.98
N GLU A 167 -27.89 27.66 -20.57
CA GLU A 167 -28.34 27.54 -19.18
C GLU A 167 -28.25 26.09 -18.68
N ALA A 168 -27.83 25.91 -17.42
CA ALA A 168 -27.68 24.61 -16.78
C ALA A 168 -29.04 23.92 -16.54
N ILE A 169 -29.08 22.59 -16.68
CA ILE A 169 -30.28 21.77 -16.47
C ILE A 169 -30.71 21.87 -14.99
N PRO A 170 -31.96 22.23 -14.65
CA PRO A 170 -32.40 22.31 -13.25
C PRO A 170 -32.51 20.93 -12.61
N ASP A 171 -32.23 20.82 -11.31
CA ASP A 171 -32.24 19.54 -10.58
C ASP A 171 -33.63 18.86 -10.50
N LYS A 172 -34.73 19.61 -10.72
CA LYS A 172 -36.11 19.10 -10.61
C LYS A 172 -37.03 19.63 -11.71
N ALA A 173 -37.88 18.75 -12.23
CA ALA A 173 -38.91 19.07 -13.21
C ALA A 173 -40.27 18.49 -12.80
N LYS A 174 -41.35 19.16 -13.20
CA LYS A 174 -42.72 18.69 -12.97
C LYS A 174 -43.16 17.75 -14.08
N SER A 175 -43.79 16.64 -13.70
CA SER A 175 -44.51 15.77 -14.64
C SER A 175 -45.80 16.45 -15.14
N MET A 176 -46.44 15.91 -16.18
CA MET A 176 -47.64 16.52 -16.79
C MET A 176 -48.87 16.53 -15.86
N ASP A 177 -48.89 15.68 -14.85
CA ASP A 177 -49.85 15.58 -13.76
C ASP A 177 -49.52 16.48 -12.55
N GLY A 178 -48.42 17.23 -12.62
CA GLY A 178 -48.12 18.38 -11.76
C GLY A 178 -47.26 18.08 -10.52
N GLU A 179 -46.85 16.82 -10.33
CA GLU A 179 -45.95 16.36 -9.27
C GLU A 179 -44.49 16.60 -9.66
N GLU A 180 -43.61 16.87 -8.68
CA GLU A 180 -42.26 17.38 -8.91
C GLU A 180 -41.22 16.27 -8.66
N TYR A 181 -40.53 15.83 -9.72
CA TYR A 181 -39.58 14.72 -9.71
C TYR A 181 -38.18 15.17 -10.16
N ASP A 182 -37.17 14.36 -9.85
CA ASP A 182 -35.82 14.60 -10.39
C ASP A 182 -35.86 14.47 -11.93
N CYS A 183 -35.23 15.39 -12.66
CA CYS A 183 -35.32 15.50 -14.12
C CYS A 183 -35.05 14.19 -14.89
N PHE A 184 -34.25 13.29 -14.29
CA PHE A 184 -33.94 11.99 -14.84
C PHE A 184 -35.18 11.09 -15.02
N TYR A 185 -36.17 11.21 -14.13
CA TYR A 185 -37.40 10.41 -14.18
C TYR A 185 -38.37 10.86 -15.30
N VAL A 186 -38.50 12.18 -15.53
CA VAL A 186 -39.40 12.74 -16.55
C VAL A 186 -38.92 12.40 -17.98
N VAL A 187 -37.59 12.31 -18.18
CA VAL A 187 -36.98 11.91 -19.47
C VAL A 187 -37.20 10.42 -19.76
N LEU A 188 -37.17 9.57 -18.72
CA LEU A 188 -37.41 8.14 -18.84
C LEU A 188 -38.87 7.82 -19.20
N GLU A 189 -39.83 8.55 -18.63
CA GLU A 189 -41.26 8.37 -18.91
C GLU A 189 -41.61 8.71 -20.38
N GLY A 190 -41.12 9.84 -20.89
CA GLY A 190 -41.29 10.22 -22.30
C GLY A 190 -40.58 9.30 -23.29
N THR A 191 -39.51 8.62 -22.88
CA THR A 191 -38.78 7.66 -23.73
C THR A 191 -39.50 6.31 -23.81
N VAL A 192 -40.18 5.90 -22.72
CA VAL A 192 -40.94 4.64 -22.67
C VAL A 192 -42.24 4.73 -23.47
N GLU A 193 -42.96 5.86 -23.43
CA GLU A 193 -44.18 6.03 -24.24
C GLU A 193 -43.89 6.09 -25.75
N ALA A 194 -42.80 6.77 -26.17
CA ALA A 194 -42.35 6.75 -27.57
C ALA A 194 -41.95 5.34 -28.05
N PHE A 195 -41.47 4.50 -27.13
CA PHE A 195 -41.11 3.10 -27.39
C PHE A 195 -42.35 2.18 -27.50
N HIS A 196 -43.41 2.46 -26.73
CA HIS A 196 -44.68 1.73 -26.79
C HIS A 196 -45.52 2.07 -28.04
N GLU A 197 -45.57 3.35 -28.45
CA GLU A 197 -46.22 3.76 -29.71
C GLU A 197 -45.51 3.20 -30.95
N GLY A 198 -44.17 3.11 -30.93
CA GLY A 198 -43.37 2.56 -32.03
C GLY A 198 -43.52 1.05 -32.24
N LEU A 199 -43.92 0.30 -31.21
CA LEU A 199 -44.06 -1.16 -31.25
C LEU A 199 -45.51 -1.66 -31.24
N GLY A 200 -46.51 -0.77 -31.08
CA GLY A 200 -47.93 -1.09 -31.18
C GLY A 200 -48.47 -2.00 -30.05
N LEU A 201 -47.80 -2.05 -28.90
CA LEU A 201 -48.16 -2.92 -27.78
C LEU A 201 -49.14 -2.21 -26.84
N ASN A 202 -50.40 -2.61 -26.90
CA ASN A 202 -51.48 -2.03 -26.09
C ASN A 202 -51.80 -2.96 -24.90
N THR A 203 -51.10 -2.78 -23.77
CA THR A 203 -51.41 -3.50 -22.53
C THR A 203 -51.29 -2.56 -21.33
N SER A 204 -52.43 -2.17 -20.77
CA SER A 204 -52.51 -1.50 -19.48
C SER A 204 -52.37 -2.53 -18.36
N VAL A 205 -51.36 -2.38 -17.49
CA VAL A 205 -51.26 -3.17 -16.26
C VAL A 205 -50.86 -2.25 -15.11
N THR A 206 -51.71 -2.20 -14.09
CA THR A 206 -51.48 -1.44 -12.84
C THR A 206 -50.60 -2.25 -11.86
N PRO A 207 -49.73 -1.62 -11.05
CA PRO A 207 -48.73 -2.35 -10.28
C PRO A 207 -49.23 -2.86 -8.92
N GLY A 208 -48.78 -4.05 -8.53
CA GLY A 208 -48.78 -4.58 -7.16
C GLY A 208 -47.45 -5.30 -6.86
N GLU A 209 -46.98 -5.20 -5.62
CA GLU A 209 -45.56 -5.32 -5.23
C GLU A 209 -44.91 -6.72 -5.27
N ASP A 210 -45.66 -7.81 -5.48
CA ASP A 210 -45.11 -9.19 -5.38
C ASP A 210 -44.87 -9.93 -6.71
N ALA A 211 -44.96 -9.25 -7.87
CA ALA A 211 -44.70 -9.86 -9.18
C ALA A 211 -43.21 -9.92 -9.59
N PHE A 212 -42.33 -9.17 -8.90
CA PHE A 212 -40.97 -8.90 -9.37
C PHE A 212 -40.02 -10.12 -9.38
N LEU A 213 -40.15 -11.05 -8.43
CA LEU A 213 -39.22 -12.19 -8.31
C LEU A 213 -39.58 -13.37 -9.24
N HIS A 214 -40.82 -13.44 -9.71
CA HIS A 214 -41.25 -14.54 -10.58
C HIS A 214 -41.02 -14.25 -12.08
N GLU A 215 -40.97 -12.97 -12.48
CA GLU A 215 -40.74 -12.54 -13.86
C GLU A 215 -39.26 -12.63 -14.28
N GLU A 216 -38.30 -12.31 -13.39
CA GLU A 216 -36.85 -12.43 -13.69
C GLU A 216 -36.43 -13.89 -13.98
N SER A 217 -36.99 -14.86 -13.24
CA SER A 217 -36.68 -16.29 -13.40
C SER A 217 -37.16 -16.86 -14.74
N VAL A 218 -38.32 -16.40 -15.22
CA VAL A 218 -38.90 -16.82 -16.51
C VAL A 218 -38.21 -16.12 -17.68
N PHE A 219 -37.85 -14.84 -17.51
CA PHE A 219 -37.11 -14.05 -18.50
C PHE A 219 -35.67 -14.57 -18.73
N ILE A 220 -34.93 -14.88 -17.65
CA ILE A 220 -33.57 -15.42 -17.72
C ILE A 220 -33.55 -16.82 -18.34
N LYS A 221 -34.54 -17.68 -18.05
CA LYS A 221 -34.70 -18.98 -18.71
C LYS A 221 -35.01 -18.85 -20.21
N GLY A 222 -35.76 -17.82 -20.61
CA GLY A 222 -36.06 -17.52 -22.02
C GLY A 222 -34.82 -17.09 -22.81
N ILE A 223 -33.97 -16.24 -22.23
CA ILE A 223 -32.73 -15.76 -22.84
C ILE A 223 -31.70 -16.90 -22.97
N ALA A 224 -31.52 -17.70 -21.91
CA ALA A 224 -30.59 -18.84 -21.94
C ALA A 224 -30.98 -19.91 -22.98
N THR A 225 -32.29 -20.14 -23.16
CA THR A 225 -32.80 -21.11 -24.15
C THR A 225 -32.64 -20.59 -25.58
N SER A 226 -32.82 -19.29 -25.81
CA SER A 226 -32.63 -18.65 -27.13
C SER A 226 -31.15 -18.53 -27.55
N LEU A 227 -30.26 -18.20 -26.60
CA LEU A 227 -28.80 -18.19 -26.83
C LEU A 227 -28.27 -19.62 -27.09
N SER A 228 -28.77 -20.62 -26.36
CA SER A 228 -28.43 -22.04 -26.61
C SER A 228 -28.96 -22.58 -27.94
N ALA A 229 -30.07 -22.05 -28.45
CA ALA A 229 -30.65 -22.48 -29.73
C ALA A 229 -29.91 -21.87 -30.93
N ARG A 230 -29.42 -20.63 -30.83
CA ARG A 230 -28.66 -19.94 -31.89
C ARG A 230 -27.16 -20.29 -31.92
N ALA A 231 -26.57 -20.70 -30.79
CA ALA A 231 -25.15 -21.09 -30.70
C ALA A 231 -24.81 -22.51 -31.21
N LYS A 232 -25.68 -23.17 -31.97
CA LYS A 232 -25.38 -24.48 -32.60
C LYS A 232 -24.46 -24.40 -33.82
N SER A 233 -23.94 -23.21 -34.16
CA SER A 233 -23.03 -22.97 -35.28
C SER A 233 -21.64 -22.52 -34.83
N LYS A 234 -20.76 -23.50 -34.60
CA LYS A 234 -19.28 -23.50 -34.79
C LYS A 234 -18.38 -22.30 -34.36
N CYS A 235 -18.70 -21.52 -33.33
CA CYS A 235 -17.70 -20.60 -32.75
C CYS A 235 -17.60 -20.71 -31.22
N ASN A 236 -16.51 -21.32 -30.72
CA ASN A 236 -16.26 -21.56 -29.29
C ASN A 236 -15.79 -20.30 -28.51
N LEU A 237 -15.32 -19.25 -29.19
CA LEU A 237 -14.81 -18.02 -28.57
C LEU A 237 -15.92 -17.13 -27.97
N LEU A 238 -17.04 -16.97 -28.66
CA LEU A 238 -18.22 -16.24 -28.17
C LEU A 238 -18.82 -16.89 -26.91
N ARG A 239 -18.67 -18.21 -26.77
CA ARG A 239 -19.15 -18.96 -25.60
C ARG A 239 -18.29 -18.72 -24.36
N ILE A 240 -17.00 -18.44 -24.55
CA ILE A 240 -16.04 -18.13 -23.48
C ILE A 240 -16.26 -16.69 -22.99
N ALA A 241 -16.34 -15.72 -23.91
CA ALA A 241 -16.55 -14.31 -23.57
C ALA A 241 -17.91 -14.02 -22.89
N ALA A 242 -18.99 -14.66 -23.36
CA ALA A 242 -20.32 -14.53 -22.73
C ALA A 242 -20.39 -15.20 -21.34
N THR A 243 -19.57 -16.22 -21.09
CA THR A 243 -19.49 -16.87 -19.78
C THR A 243 -18.67 -16.02 -18.80
N ASP A 244 -17.55 -15.44 -19.25
CA ASP A 244 -16.68 -14.58 -18.43
C ASP A 244 -17.36 -13.25 -18.02
N PHE A 245 -18.16 -12.64 -18.91
CA PHE A 245 -18.94 -11.44 -18.57
C PHE A 245 -20.00 -11.72 -17.49
N MET A 246 -20.71 -12.85 -17.58
CA MET A 246 -21.64 -13.29 -16.53
C MET A 246 -20.93 -13.73 -15.24
N GLN A 247 -19.67 -14.17 -15.32
CA GLN A 247 -18.85 -14.57 -14.18
C GLN A 247 -18.34 -13.36 -13.37
N SER A 248 -18.09 -12.21 -14.00
CA SER A 248 -17.80 -10.94 -13.31
C SER A 248 -19.02 -10.37 -12.58
N TYR A 249 -20.23 -10.54 -13.12
CA TYR A 249 -21.45 -10.08 -12.44
C TYR A 249 -21.78 -10.91 -11.17
N LEU A 250 -21.33 -12.17 -11.12
CA LEU A 250 -21.53 -13.06 -9.98
C LEU A 250 -20.41 -12.98 -8.91
N GLN A 251 -19.38 -12.14 -9.09
CA GLN A 251 -18.27 -11.96 -8.14
C GLN A 251 -18.70 -11.33 -6.80
N GLU A 252 -19.92 -10.82 -6.66
CA GLU A 252 -20.42 -10.32 -5.36
C GLU A 252 -20.98 -11.41 -4.42
N ALA A 253 -21.11 -12.67 -4.86
CA ALA A 253 -21.63 -13.77 -4.02
C ALA A 253 -20.56 -14.84 -3.73
N GLY A 254 -19.96 -14.81 -2.54
CA GLY A 254 -18.82 -15.62 -2.13
C GLY A 254 -19.03 -17.15 -2.13
N GLY A 255 -18.17 -17.89 -2.85
CA GLY A 255 -18.13 -19.36 -2.84
C GLY A 255 -17.09 -20.04 -3.75
N ALA A 256 -16.01 -19.36 -4.14
CA ALA A 256 -15.27 -19.66 -5.37
C ALA A 256 -14.22 -20.81 -5.33
N ALA A 257 -13.68 -21.22 -4.18
CA ALA A 257 -12.52 -22.13 -4.18
C ALA A 257 -12.84 -23.57 -4.67
N SER A 258 -14.07 -24.06 -4.46
CA SER A 258 -14.45 -25.44 -4.87
C SER A 258 -14.89 -25.56 -6.33
N ILE A 259 -15.23 -24.43 -6.97
CA ILE A 259 -15.71 -24.37 -8.35
C ILE A 259 -14.55 -24.10 -9.31
N TRP A 260 -13.61 -23.23 -8.92
CA TRP A 260 -12.35 -23.00 -9.65
C TRP A 260 -11.54 -24.29 -9.84
N ASN A 261 -11.38 -25.10 -8.78
CA ASN A 261 -10.66 -26.38 -8.87
C ASN A 261 -11.39 -27.42 -9.74
N ARG A 262 -12.73 -27.36 -9.85
CA ARG A 262 -13.51 -28.23 -10.74
C ARG A 262 -13.47 -27.77 -12.20
N LEU A 263 -13.34 -26.47 -12.46
CA LEU A 263 -13.23 -25.89 -13.81
C LEU A 263 -11.81 -26.05 -14.38
N LYS A 264 -10.76 -25.86 -13.56
CA LYS A 264 -9.37 -26.12 -13.96
C LYS A 264 -9.19 -27.58 -14.42
N GLY A 265 -9.83 -28.53 -13.74
CA GLY A 265 -9.84 -29.94 -14.17
C GLY A 265 -10.50 -30.16 -15.54
N ARG A 266 -11.60 -29.45 -15.84
CA ARG A 266 -12.31 -29.57 -17.13
C ARG A 266 -11.64 -28.84 -18.29
N MET A 267 -10.98 -27.71 -18.04
CA MET A 267 -10.20 -27.00 -19.07
C MET A 267 -8.98 -27.83 -19.49
N THR A 268 -8.32 -28.52 -18.55
CA THR A 268 -7.13 -29.36 -18.86
C THR A 268 -7.49 -30.59 -19.70
N ASP A 269 -8.68 -31.18 -19.49
CA ASP A 269 -9.19 -32.33 -20.23
C ASP A 269 -9.77 -31.98 -21.62
N GLN A 270 -10.18 -30.73 -21.87
CA GLN A 270 -10.68 -30.27 -23.18
C GLN A 270 -9.56 -29.73 -24.08
N VAL A 271 -8.53 -29.09 -23.52
CA VAL A 271 -7.35 -28.61 -24.28
C VAL A 271 -6.50 -29.77 -24.81
N THR A 272 -6.56 -30.95 -24.20
CA THR A 272 -5.86 -32.15 -24.68
C THR A 272 -6.59 -32.89 -25.81
N ARG A 273 -7.83 -32.53 -26.15
CA ARG A 273 -8.62 -33.30 -27.13
C ARG A 273 -8.90 -32.65 -28.48
N GLU A 274 -8.74 -31.33 -28.67
CA GLU A 274 -8.96 -30.72 -29.98
C GLU A 274 -7.94 -29.59 -30.26
N GLN A 275 -7.04 -29.87 -31.21
CA GLN A 275 -6.16 -28.96 -31.98
C GLN A 275 -5.29 -27.96 -31.20
N ALA A 276 -3.97 -28.14 -31.30
CA ALA A 276 -2.97 -27.18 -30.83
C ALA A 276 -3.20 -25.80 -31.47
N LEU A 277 -3.59 -24.82 -30.65
CA LEU A 277 -3.63 -23.40 -31.01
C LEU A 277 -2.26 -22.95 -31.52
N SER A 278 -2.24 -22.04 -32.50
CA SER A 278 -0.98 -21.52 -33.00
C SER A 278 -0.29 -20.65 -31.93
N PRO A 279 1.06 -20.53 -31.94
CA PRO A 279 1.78 -19.66 -31.00
C PRO A 279 1.29 -18.20 -31.02
N LYS A 280 0.74 -17.73 -32.15
CA LYS A 280 0.16 -16.39 -32.34
C LYS A 280 -1.11 -16.20 -31.49
N ASP A 281 -1.98 -17.22 -31.48
CA ASP A 281 -3.26 -17.17 -30.75
C ASP A 281 -3.07 -17.23 -29.23
N THR A 282 -1.97 -17.86 -28.78
CA THR A 282 -1.63 -17.94 -27.35
C THR A 282 -1.07 -16.60 -26.84
N HIS A 283 -0.23 -15.94 -27.63
CA HIS A 283 0.35 -14.62 -27.28
C HIS A 283 -0.70 -13.51 -27.24
N LEU A 284 -1.68 -13.52 -28.16
CA LEU A 284 -2.76 -12.53 -28.21
C LEU A 284 -3.76 -12.70 -27.06
N ALA A 285 -4.04 -13.94 -26.64
CA ALA A 285 -4.83 -14.21 -25.46
C ALA A 285 -4.14 -13.70 -24.18
N ASP A 286 -2.83 -13.92 -24.05
CA ASP A 286 -2.04 -13.39 -22.93
C ASP A 286 -2.00 -11.85 -22.93
N LEU A 287 -1.91 -11.21 -24.10
CA LEU A 287 -1.96 -9.75 -24.23
C LEU A 287 -3.33 -9.17 -23.85
N ALA A 288 -4.41 -9.83 -24.27
CA ALA A 288 -5.77 -9.42 -23.92
C ALA A 288 -6.04 -9.56 -22.42
N ILE A 289 -5.59 -10.67 -21.80
CA ILE A 289 -5.68 -10.90 -20.35
C ILE A 289 -4.88 -9.83 -19.60
N TRP A 290 -3.65 -9.55 -20.05
CA TRP A 290 -2.81 -8.51 -19.45
C TRP A 290 -3.45 -7.12 -19.57
N LYS A 291 -4.01 -6.76 -20.73
CA LYS A 291 -4.63 -5.46 -20.97
C LYS A 291 -5.95 -5.31 -20.20
N MET A 292 -6.75 -6.38 -20.04
CA MET A 292 -7.91 -6.38 -19.15
C MET A 292 -7.52 -6.19 -17.68
N GLN A 293 -6.43 -6.84 -17.23
CA GLN A 293 -5.88 -6.63 -15.88
C GLN A 293 -5.34 -5.20 -15.70
N TYR A 294 -4.71 -4.64 -16.73
CA TYR A 294 -4.17 -3.27 -16.72
C TYR A 294 -5.28 -2.21 -16.69
N LEU A 295 -6.34 -2.35 -17.50
CA LEU A 295 -7.48 -1.43 -17.51
C LEU A 295 -8.32 -1.50 -16.22
N GLN A 296 -8.36 -2.66 -15.54
CA GLN A 296 -8.94 -2.80 -14.20
C GLN A 296 -8.07 -2.19 -13.09
N SER A 297 -6.80 -1.86 -13.37
CA SER A 297 -5.81 -1.45 -12.36
C SER A 297 -5.78 0.05 -12.01
N SER A 298 -6.82 0.81 -12.38
CA SER A 298 -6.93 2.24 -12.01
C SER A 298 -7.04 2.51 -10.50
N GLY A 299 -7.18 1.45 -9.68
CA GLY A 299 -7.12 1.52 -8.21
C GLY A 299 -5.69 1.47 -7.65
N LYS A 300 -5.48 2.02 -6.45
CA LYS A 300 -4.20 1.86 -5.72
C LYS A 300 -3.95 0.37 -5.44
N VAL A 301 -2.78 -0.14 -5.83
CA VAL A 301 -2.36 -1.54 -5.59
C VAL A 301 -2.41 -1.90 -4.10
N LEU A 302 -1.92 -1.01 -3.23
CA LEU A 302 -2.05 -1.13 -1.78
C LEU A 302 -3.18 -0.24 -1.27
N THR A 303 -4.09 -0.83 -0.50
CA THR A 303 -5.22 -0.18 0.17
C THR A 303 -5.22 -0.59 1.64
N LYS A 304 -5.92 0.17 2.50
CA LYS A 304 -6.10 -0.21 3.91
C LYS A 304 -6.67 -1.63 4.08
N LYS A 305 -7.44 -2.12 3.11
CA LYS A 305 -8.07 -3.45 3.12
C LYS A 305 -7.10 -4.59 2.82
N ASN A 306 -5.98 -4.34 2.11
CA ASN A 306 -5.07 -5.40 1.66
C ASN A 306 -3.63 -5.30 2.18
N ILE A 307 -3.28 -4.24 2.90
CA ILE A 307 -2.03 -4.18 3.68
C ILE A 307 -2.13 -5.05 4.93
N ASN A 308 -1.02 -5.29 5.64
CA ASN A 308 -1.01 -6.06 6.88
C ASN A 308 -2.04 -5.50 7.89
N GLN A 309 -3.08 -6.27 8.21
CA GLN A 309 -4.16 -5.82 9.09
C GLN A 309 -3.68 -5.59 10.53
N ASN A 310 -2.63 -6.27 10.97
CA ASN A 310 -2.01 -6.00 12.28
C ASN A 310 -1.40 -4.60 12.34
N LEU A 311 -0.84 -4.10 11.23
CA LEU A 311 -0.35 -2.72 11.14
C LEU A 311 -1.50 -1.71 11.17
N VAL A 312 -2.64 -2.05 10.56
CA VAL A 312 -3.84 -1.19 10.56
C VAL A 312 -4.44 -1.05 11.96
N GLU A 313 -4.45 -2.13 12.73
CA GLU A 313 -4.99 -2.16 14.09
C GLU A 313 -4.00 -1.68 15.14
N MET A 314 -2.69 -1.68 14.84
CA MET A 314 -1.64 -1.18 15.72
C MET A 314 -1.89 0.29 16.10
N GLN A 315 -1.87 0.59 17.40
CA GLN A 315 -1.99 1.95 17.92
C GLN A 315 -0.71 2.39 18.64
N TYR A 316 -0.24 3.61 18.36
CA TYR A 316 0.89 4.23 19.05
C TYR A 316 0.58 5.68 19.43
N ALA A 317 -0.06 5.86 20.59
CA ALA A 317 -0.67 7.12 21.00
C ALA A 317 0.32 8.30 21.18
N VAL A 318 1.60 8.05 21.46
CA VAL A 318 2.63 9.10 21.69
C VAL A 318 2.81 10.01 20.46
N ARG A 319 2.47 9.51 19.26
CA ARG A 319 2.44 10.27 18.00
C ARG A 319 1.09 10.15 17.27
N GLY A 320 0.01 9.97 18.03
CA GLY A 320 -1.34 9.80 17.50
C GLY A 320 -2.04 11.12 17.16
N LEU A 321 -3.38 11.12 17.28
CA LEU A 321 -4.25 12.23 16.90
C LEU A 321 -3.90 13.56 17.58
N VAL A 322 -3.55 13.53 18.87
CA VAL A 322 -3.23 14.75 19.63
C VAL A 322 -2.00 15.46 19.06
N PRO A 323 -0.82 14.81 18.93
CA PRO A 323 0.35 15.41 18.26
C PRO A 323 0.09 15.88 16.82
N ILE A 324 -0.65 15.11 16.02
CA ILE A 324 -1.00 15.50 14.63
C ILE A 324 -1.84 16.77 14.62
N THR A 325 -2.81 16.86 15.53
CA THR A 325 -3.65 18.05 15.69
C THR A 325 -2.83 19.23 16.20
N ALA A 326 -1.92 19.00 17.14
CA ALA A 326 -0.99 20.00 17.66
C ALA A 326 -0.06 20.56 16.57
N GLU A 327 0.48 19.71 15.69
CA GLU A 327 1.25 20.14 14.51
C GLU A 327 0.44 20.96 13.52
N ARG A 328 -0.82 20.58 13.25
CA ARG A 328 -1.73 21.39 12.42
C ARG A 328 -1.96 22.76 13.03
N ILE A 329 -2.27 22.83 14.32
CA ILE A 329 -2.48 24.10 15.04
C ILE A 329 -1.20 24.96 15.02
N GLN A 330 -0.03 24.35 15.24
CA GLN A 330 1.25 25.06 15.16
C GLN A 330 1.48 25.65 13.75
N LYS A 331 1.13 24.93 12.69
CA LYS A 331 1.20 25.44 11.30
C LYS A 331 0.22 26.60 11.06
N GLU A 332 -1.01 26.50 11.57
CA GLU A 332 -1.99 27.59 11.48
C GLU A 332 -1.46 28.87 12.13
N ILE A 333 -0.92 28.76 13.34
CA ILE A 333 -0.31 29.88 14.07
C ILE A 333 0.88 30.47 13.30
N LEU A 334 1.77 29.62 12.77
CA LEU A 334 2.91 30.07 11.95
C LEU A 334 2.49 30.77 10.65
N ASN A 335 1.33 30.39 10.10
CA ASN A 335 0.73 31.03 8.92
C ASN A 335 -0.07 32.30 9.27
N GLY A 336 -0.02 32.77 10.51
CA GLY A 336 -0.63 34.03 10.94
C GLY A 336 -2.06 33.92 11.50
N ASP A 337 -2.55 32.70 11.79
CA ASP A 337 -3.83 32.52 12.49
C ASP A 337 -3.74 33.09 13.91
N THR A 338 -4.42 34.20 14.15
CA THR A 338 -4.51 34.89 15.46
C THR A 338 -5.78 34.52 16.24
N SER A 339 -6.61 33.60 15.72
CA SER A 339 -7.83 33.15 16.38
C SER A 339 -7.57 32.25 17.59
N LYS A 340 -6.37 31.67 17.71
CA LYS A 340 -6.02 30.79 18.83
C LYS A 340 -5.79 31.61 20.11
N PRO A 341 -6.20 31.11 21.30
CA PRO A 341 -5.96 31.80 22.57
C PRO A 341 -4.50 31.74 23.06
N PHE A 342 -3.57 31.23 22.25
CA PHE A 342 -2.15 31.04 22.56
C PHE A 342 -1.30 31.29 21.31
N LYS A 343 -0.01 31.59 21.52
CA LYS A 343 0.93 32.00 20.44
C LYS A 343 1.85 30.88 19.96
N GLU A 344 1.89 29.77 20.68
CA GLU A 344 2.74 28.62 20.35
C GLU A 344 2.16 27.35 20.96
N VAL A 345 2.52 26.21 20.37
CA VAL A 345 2.20 24.88 20.89
C VAL A 345 3.41 24.37 21.67
N LEU A 346 3.22 24.16 22.98
CA LEU A 346 4.23 23.54 23.82
C LEU A 346 4.03 22.01 23.86
N TYR A 347 5.00 21.27 23.34
CA TYR A 347 4.94 19.81 23.28
C TYR A 347 5.37 19.16 24.60
N CYS A 348 4.40 18.86 25.47
CA CYS A 348 4.60 18.12 26.72
C CYS A 348 4.30 16.61 26.61
N ASN A 349 4.27 16.07 25.39
CA ASN A 349 3.81 14.69 25.11
C ASN A 349 4.95 13.68 24.92
N ILE A 350 6.18 14.13 24.73
CA ILE A 350 7.33 13.27 24.42
C ILE A 350 8.53 13.64 25.28
N GLY A 351 9.15 12.65 25.91
CA GLY A 351 10.43 12.82 26.60
C GLY A 351 11.56 13.01 25.60
N ASN A 352 11.67 14.22 25.06
CA ASN A 352 12.67 14.66 24.09
C ASN A 352 13.39 15.93 24.60
N PRO A 353 14.39 15.78 25.50
CA PRO A 353 14.85 16.89 26.32
C PRO A 353 15.42 18.08 25.53
N HIS A 354 16.15 17.83 24.44
CA HIS A 354 16.72 18.90 23.62
C HIS A 354 15.66 19.77 22.93
N SER A 355 14.50 19.18 22.57
CA SER A 355 13.41 19.95 21.96
C SER A 355 12.72 20.91 22.93
N VAL A 356 12.92 20.74 24.23
CA VAL A 356 12.39 21.65 25.28
C VAL A 356 13.50 22.47 25.95
N GLY A 357 14.67 22.57 25.31
CA GLY A 357 15.74 23.49 25.70
C GLY A 357 16.88 22.92 26.53
N GLN A 358 16.91 21.61 26.82
CA GLN A 358 18.10 20.99 27.41
C GLN A 358 19.28 21.15 26.46
N LYS A 359 20.39 21.71 26.95
CA LYS A 359 21.61 21.86 26.16
C LYS A 359 22.33 20.51 26.06
N PRO A 360 22.90 20.18 24.88
CA PRO A 360 23.72 18.98 24.76
C PRO A 360 24.99 19.09 25.60
N ILE A 361 25.50 17.96 26.07
CA ILE A 361 26.77 17.91 26.79
C ILE A 361 27.92 18.12 25.80
N THR A 362 28.71 19.18 26.01
CA THR A 362 29.78 19.62 25.12
C THR A 362 30.80 18.50 24.84
N PHE A 363 31.23 17.78 25.88
CA PHE A 363 32.19 16.68 25.76
C PHE A 363 31.77 15.64 24.72
N TYR A 364 30.49 15.23 24.73
CA TYR A 364 29.98 14.26 23.76
C TYR A 364 30.00 14.79 22.33
N ARG A 365 29.64 16.06 22.15
CA ARG A 365 29.61 16.70 20.83
C ARG A 365 31.01 16.85 20.24
N GLU A 366 31.96 17.25 21.07
CA GLU A 366 33.35 17.41 20.67
C GLU A 366 34.02 16.08 20.33
N VAL A 367 33.79 15.04 21.13
CA VAL A 367 34.33 13.69 20.82
C VAL A 367 33.72 13.16 19.53
N LEU A 368 32.39 13.22 19.37
CA LEU A 368 31.73 12.77 18.12
C LEU A 368 32.25 13.53 16.90
N ALA A 369 32.44 14.86 17.01
CA ALA A 369 32.99 15.66 15.91
C ALA A 369 34.40 15.19 15.49
N LEU A 370 35.27 14.86 16.43
CA LEU A 370 36.60 14.33 16.13
C LEU A 370 36.57 12.88 15.62
N VAL A 371 35.62 12.07 16.07
CA VAL A 371 35.45 10.69 15.61
C VAL A 371 34.93 10.65 14.16
N ASP A 372 34.01 11.55 13.80
CA ASP A 372 33.48 11.69 12.43
C ASP A 372 34.45 12.39 11.48
N CYS A 373 35.25 13.31 12.01
CA CYS A 373 36.20 14.12 11.25
C CYS A 373 37.63 13.88 11.75
N PRO A 374 38.17 12.64 11.66
CA PRO A 374 39.44 12.26 12.29
C PRO A 374 40.64 13.03 11.74
N MET A 375 40.57 13.54 10.51
CA MET A 375 41.61 14.40 9.93
C MET A 375 41.80 15.72 10.70
N LEU A 376 40.86 16.13 11.55
CA LEU A 376 41.07 17.28 12.45
C LEU A 376 42.16 17.01 13.49
N LEU A 377 42.37 15.74 13.88
CA LEU A 377 43.41 15.35 14.84
C LEU A 377 44.82 15.55 14.30
N GLU A 378 44.98 15.65 12.98
CA GLU A 378 46.26 15.85 12.29
C GLU A 378 46.54 17.33 12.03
N ARG A 379 45.55 18.22 12.21
CA ARG A 379 45.71 19.65 11.96
C ARG A 379 46.49 20.33 13.08
N GLU A 380 47.42 21.20 12.69
CA GLU A 380 48.12 22.07 13.64
C GLU A 380 47.12 22.94 14.41
N GLY A 381 47.23 22.96 15.74
CA GLY A 381 46.35 23.75 16.60
C GLY A 381 45.05 23.07 17.04
N VAL A 382 44.84 21.78 16.76
CA VAL A 382 43.68 21.02 17.28
C VAL A 382 43.55 21.10 18.81
N GLU A 383 44.68 21.13 19.51
CA GLU A 383 44.79 21.27 20.98
C GLU A 383 44.32 22.64 21.49
N LYS A 384 44.19 23.64 20.60
CA LYS A 384 43.60 24.95 20.93
C LYS A 384 42.07 24.94 20.79
N LEU A 385 41.52 23.98 20.06
CA LEU A 385 40.08 23.87 19.78
C LEU A 385 39.39 22.84 20.67
N PHE A 386 40.09 21.77 21.05
CA PHE A 386 39.53 20.65 21.81
C PHE A 386 40.36 20.35 23.06
N GLN A 387 39.68 19.96 24.13
CA GLN A 387 40.33 19.60 25.39
C GLN A 387 41.16 18.30 25.26
N PRO A 388 42.23 18.12 26.07
CA PRO A 388 43.10 16.94 25.98
C PRO A 388 42.38 15.61 26.19
N ASP A 389 41.39 15.57 27.08
CA ASP A 389 40.55 14.40 27.37
C ASP A 389 39.62 14.05 26.19
N VAL A 390 39.04 15.06 25.53
CA VAL A 390 38.28 14.89 24.28
C VAL A 390 39.15 14.26 23.19
N ILE A 391 40.34 14.81 22.95
CA ILE A 391 41.28 14.31 21.93
C ILE A 391 41.68 12.85 22.24
N LYS A 392 41.99 12.57 23.51
CA LYS A 392 42.34 11.22 23.97
C LYS A 392 41.18 10.25 23.74
N ARG A 393 39.96 10.65 24.11
CA ARG A 393 38.76 9.83 23.97
C ARG A 393 38.41 9.55 22.52
N ALA A 394 38.51 10.56 21.65
CA ALA A 394 38.31 10.39 20.21
C ALA A 394 39.32 9.40 19.60
N LYS A 395 40.62 9.53 19.94
CA LYS A 395 41.66 8.59 19.48
C LYS A 395 41.42 7.16 19.94
N GLU A 396 40.99 6.98 21.19
CA GLU A 396 40.60 5.66 21.73
C GLU A 396 39.48 5.04 20.90
N LEU A 397 38.39 5.77 20.69
CA LEU A 397 37.22 5.31 19.93
C LEU A 397 37.55 5.01 18.47
N ILE A 398 38.29 5.88 17.79
CA ILE A 398 38.77 5.66 16.42
C ILE A 398 39.57 4.35 16.34
N GLY A 399 40.41 4.06 17.34
CA GLY A 399 41.17 2.82 17.41
C GLY A 399 40.31 1.54 17.51
N LEU A 400 39.06 1.65 17.95
CA LEU A 400 38.10 0.53 18.01
C LEU A 400 37.31 0.34 16.71
N ILE A 401 37.20 1.38 15.89
CA ILE A 401 36.36 1.41 14.69
C ILE A 401 37.20 1.03 13.47
N LYS A 402 37.10 -0.22 13.04
CA LYS A 402 37.76 -0.69 11.80
C LYS A 402 37.04 -0.11 10.59
N GLY A 403 37.75 0.64 9.74
CA GLY A 403 37.21 1.21 8.50
C GLY A 403 36.55 2.59 8.65
N GLY A 404 36.63 3.22 9.84
CA GLY A 404 36.04 4.53 10.11
C GLY A 404 34.52 4.48 10.34
N THR A 405 33.93 5.63 10.67
CA THR A 405 32.49 5.72 11.05
C THR A 405 31.51 5.44 9.91
N GLY A 406 31.97 5.48 8.66
CA GLY A 406 31.16 5.17 7.49
C GLY A 406 31.05 3.68 7.15
N ALA A 407 31.83 2.81 7.78
CA ALA A 407 31.80 1.37 7.52
C ALA A 407 30.78 0.65 8.41
N TYR A 408 30.28 -0.50 7.93
CA TYR A 408 29.51 -1.40 8.79
C TYR A 408 30.40 -1.99 9.89
N SER A 409 29.86 -2.03 11.11
CA SER A 409 30.43 -2.80 12.22
C SER A 409 29.92 -4.25 12.22
N HIS A 410 30.40 -5.04 13.17
CA HIS A 410 29.79 -6.35 13.47
C HIS A 410 28.29 -6.19 13.81
N SER A 411 27.45 -7.18 13.51
CA SER A 411 25.99 -7.05 13.69
C SER A 411 25.53 -6.90 15.14
N GLN A 412 26.34 -7.34 16.10
CA GLN A 412 26.13 -7.05 17.53
C GLN A 412 26.67 -5.67 17.95
N GLY A 413 27.41 -4.99 17.08
CA GLY A 413 28.15 -3.76 17.35
C GLY A 413 29.65 -3.96 17.56
N ILE A 414 30.37 -2.84 17.56
CA ILE A 414 31.83 -2.77 17.73
C ILE A 414 32.24 -3.52 18.99
N GLU A 415 33.14 -4.49 18.85
CA GLU A 415 33.55 -5.39 19.94
C GLU A 415 34.14 -4.64 21.13
N GLY A 416 34.97 -3.61 20.88
CA GLY A 416 35.53 -2.78 21.93
C GLY A 416 34.47 -2.09 22.78
N ILE A 417 33.45 -1.52 22.13
CA ILE A 417 32.33 -0.86 22.82
C ILE A 417 31.50 -1.87 23.61
N ARG A 418 31.24 -3.06 23.06
CA ARG A 418 30.57 -4.14 23.81
C ARG A 418 31.34 -4.58 25.05
N LYS A 419 32.68 -4.61 25.00
CA LYS A 419 33.52 -4.88 26.17
C LYS A 419 33.38 -3.79 27.23
N HIS A 420 33.38 -2.52 26.82
CA HIS A 420 33.15 -1.41 27.74
C HIS A 420 31.75 -1.46 28.38
N VAL A 421 30.70 -1.81 27.61
CA VAL A 421 29.36 -2.03 28.18
C VAL A 421 29.38 -3.16 29.22
N ALA A 422 30.08 -4.26 28.95
CA ALA A 422 30.23 -5.33 29.92
C ALA A 422 30.96 -4.89 31.20
N GLU A 423 32.01 -4.08 31.08
CA GLU A 423 32.74 -3.50 32.21
C GLU A 423 31.87 -2.54 33.02
N PHE A 424 31.09 -1.68 32.36
CA PHE A 424 30.13 -0.79 32.99
C PHE A 424 29.09 -1.57 33.80
N ILE A 425 28.47 -2.59 33.20
CA ILE A 425 27.48 -3.44 33.88
C ILE A 425 28.13 -4.14 35.09
N LYS A 426 29.35 -4.63 34.94
CA LYS A 426 30.09 -5.26 36.04
C LYS A 426 30.38 -4.30 37.18
N ALA A 427 30.78 -3.07 36.88
CA ALA A 427 31.04 -2.03 37.87
C ALA A 427 29.76 -1.63 38.62
N ARG A 428 28.65 -1.48 37.89
CA ARG A 428 27.33 -1.13 38.44
C ARG A 428 26.76 -2.24 39.34
N ASP A 429 26.84 -3.50 38.89
CA ASP A 429 26.11 -4.60 39.52
C ASP A 429 26.96 -5.42 40.51
N GLY A 430 28.29 -5.34 40.40
CA GLY A 430 29.23 -6.20 41.12
C GLY A 430 29.37 -7.61 40.54
N HIS A 431 28.73 -7.88 39.39
CA HIS A 431 28.65 -9.20 38.75
C HIS A 431 29.14 -9.16 37.30
N PRO A 432 29.84 -10.19 36.79
CA PRO A 432 30.39 -10.17 35.44
C PRO A 432 29.31 -10.06 34.36
N ALA A 433 29.68 -9.43 33.25
CA ALA A 433 28.94 -9.38 32.00
C ALA A 433 29.87 -9.82 30.87
N GLN A 434 29.32 -10.30 29.75
CA GLN A 434 30.11 -10.75 28.61
C GLN A 434 29.75 -9.95 27.36
N ALA A 435 30.77 -9.53 26.61
CA ALA A 435 30.58 -8.79 25.37
C ALA A 435 29.77 -9.59 24.33
N GLY A 436 29.84 -10.93 24.35
CA GLY A 436 29.09 -11.81 23.46
C GLY A 436 27.58 -11.78 23.66
N ASP A 437 27.13 -11.44 24.88
CA ASP A 437 25.72 -11.35 25.25
C ASP A 437 25.12 -9.96 24.98
N ILE A 438 25.96 -9.00 24.56
CA ILE A 438 25.57 -7.59 24.36
C ILE A 438 25.34 -7.31 22.89
N PHE A 439 24.21 -6.67 22.59
CA PHE A 439 23.86 -6.15 21.28
C PHE A 439 23.70 -4.64 21.36
N LEU A 440 24.49 -3.90 20.58
CA LEU A 440 24.29 -2.48 20.36
C LEU A 440 23.15 -2.29 19.34
N THR A 441 22.28 -1.32 19.60
CA THR A 441 20.97 -1.18 18.95
C THR A 441 20.69 0.28 18.59
N ASN A 442 19.77 0.50 17.64
CA ASN A 442 19.30 1.83 17.24
C ASN A 442 18.30 2.40 18.27
N GLY A 443 18.80 2.59 19.49
CA GLY A 443 18.01 2.82 20.70
C GLY A 443 17.34 1.54 21.20
N ALA A 444 16.90 1.56 22.46
CA ALA A 444 16.24 0.43 23.12
C ALA A 444 15.04 -0.12 22.33
N SER A 445 14.31 0.76 21.63
CA SER A 445 13.15 0.40 20.78
C SER A 445 13.45 -0.73 19.79
N SER A 446 14.64 -0.72 19.16
CA SER A 446 15.00 -1.77 18.19
C SER A 446 15.40 -3.08 18.88
N GLY A 447 15.98 -3.03 20.07
CA GLY A 447 16.20 -4.21 20.92
C GLY A 447 14.88 -4.84 21.36
N ILE A 448 13.94 -4.03 21.84
CA ILE A 448 12.59 -4.48 22.24
C ILE A 448 11.89 -5.17 21.06
N GLN A 449 11.90 -4.55 19.88
CA GLN A 449 11.32 -5.15 18.68
C GLN A 449 11.97 -6.49 18.33
N MET A 450 13.31 -6.58 18.38
CA MET A 450 14.03 -7.81 18.09
C MET A 450 13.67 -8.96 19.05
N ILE A 451 13.53 -8.67 20.34
CA ILE A 451 13.15 -9.67 21.35
C ILE A 451 11.69 -10.09 21.20
N LEU A 452 10.76 -9.14 20.99
CA LEU A 452 9.35 -9.48 20.77
C LEU A 452 9.16 -10.32 19.51
N THR A 453 9.86 -10.00 18.41
CA THR A 453 9.87 -10.81 17.18
C THR A 453 10.40 -12.23 17.43
N THR A 454 11.32 -12.39 18.38
CA THR A 454 11.88 -13.71 18.73
C THR A 454 10.90 -14.54 19.56
N ILE A 455 10.13 -13.91 20.44
CA ILE A 455 9.26 -14.60 21.42
C ILE A 455 7.89 -14.96 20.81
N ILE A 456 7.29 -14.06 20.04
CA ILE A 456 5.93 -14.19 19.51
C ILE A 456 5.97 -15.02 18.23
N ALA A 457 5.56 -16.29 18.33
CA ALA A 457 5.47 -17.21 17.21
C ALA A 457 4.02 -17.44 16.77
N GLU A 458 3.10 -17.48 17.74
CA GLU A 458 1.67 -17.76 17.52
C GLU A 458 0.79 -16.63 18.07
N PRO A 459 -0.44 -16.47 17.59
CA PRO A 459 -1.34 -15.43 18.10
C PRO A 459 -1.69 -15.58 19.58
N THR A 460 -1.63 -16.80 20.09
CA THR A 460 -1.88 -17.12 21.51
C THR A 460 -0.70 -16.79 22.41
N ASP A 461 0.50 -16.55 21.86
CA ASP A 461 1.67 -16.18 22.67
C ASP A 461 1.43 -14.83 23.34
N ALA A 462 1.43 -14.85 24.67
CA ALA A 462 1.06 -13.72 25.50
C ALA A 462 2.27 -13.06 26.15
N ILE A 463 2.27 -11.73 26.11
CA ILE A 463 3.25 -10.88 26.78
C ILE A 463 2.53 -10.07 27.86
N LEU A 464 2.97 -10.23 29.11
CA LEU A 464 2.49 -9.45 30.23
C LEU A 464 3.10 -8.05 30.19
N VAL A 465 2.26 -7.02 30.31
CA VAL A 465 2.69 -5.60 30.26
C VAL A 465 2.05 -4.79 31.38
N PRO A 466 2.77 -3.83 32.00
CA PRO A 466 2.24 -3.04 33.10
C PRO A 466 1.11 -2.12 32.61
N LEU A 467 0.17 -1.79 33.48
CA LEU A 467 -0.83 -0.77 33.25
C LEU A 467 -0.73 0.29 34.36
N PRO A 468 -0.53 1.58 34.00
CA PRO A 468 -0.30 2.12 32.65
C PRO A 468 1.11 1.79 32.09
N GLN A 469 1.29 1.82 30.77
CA GLN A 469 2.55 1.46 30.07
C GLN A 469 3.09 2.52 29.12
N TYR A 470 4.37 2.37 28.78
CA TYR A 470 4.95 2.93 27.56
C TYR A 470 4.42 2.16 26.32
N PRO A 471 3.72 2.82 25.37
CA PRO A 471 2.88 2.14 24.37
C PRO A 471 3.63 1.43 23.24
N ILE A 472 4.98 1.40 23.24
CA ILE A 472 5.73 0.65 22.25
C ILE A 472 5.44 -0.86 22.36
N TYR A 473 5.23 -1.36 23.57
CA TYR A 473 4.98 -2.79 23.82
C TYR A 473 3.65 -3.22 23.22
N SER A 474 2.54 -2.53 23.54
CA SER A 474 1.23 -2.82 22.91
C SER A 474 1.27 -2.72 21.39
N ALA A 475 1.97 -1.71 20.86
CA ALA A 475 2.06 -1.51 19.42
C ALA A 475 2.79 -2.70 18.74
N LEU A 476 3.95 -3.09 19.27
CA LEU A 476 4.75 -4.18 18.71
C LEU A 476 4.10 -5.55 18.90
N ILE A 477 3.51 -5.82 20.07
CA ILE A 477 2.74 -7.05 20.31
C ILE A 477 1.64 -7.17 19.27
N LYS A 478 0.88 -6.07 19.04
CA LYS A 478 -0.20 -6.08 18.04
C LYS A 478 0.33 -6.27 16.62
N LEU A 479 1.41 -5.57 16.24
CA LEU A 479 2.04 -5.70 14.92
C LEU A 479 2.48 -7.14 14.63
N LEU A 480 3.01 -7.82 15.64
CA LEU A 480 3.48 -9.21 15.58
C LEU A 480 2.37 -10.24 15.78
N ASN A 481 1.10 -9.81 15.84
CA ASN A 481 -0.06 -10.64 16.07
C ASN A 481 -0.11 -11.37 17.43
N GLY A 482 0.68 -10.96 18.42
CA GLY A 482 0.68 -11.58 19.75
C GLY A 482 -0.48 -11.14 20.63
N THR A 483 -0.66 -11.84 21.75
CA THR A 483 -1.64 -11.49 22.77
C THR A 483 -1.01 -10.57 23.84
N GLN A 484 -1.66 -9.44 24.15
CA GLN A 484 -1.27 -8.58 25.26
C GLN A 484 -2.07 -8.94 26.51
N VAL A 485 -1.38 -9.16 27.64
CA VAL A 485 -2.00 -9.35 28.95
C VAL A 485 -1.58 -8.20 29.86
N GLY A 486 -2.53 -7.33 30.21
CA GLY A 486 -2.25 -6.20 31.10
C GLY A 486 -2.23 -6.63 32.57
N TYR A 487 -1.26 -6.13 33.34
CA TYR A 487 -1.22 -6.26 34.80
C TYR A 487 -1.20 -4.88 35.46
N SER A 488 -1.96 -4.69 36.53
CA SER A 488 -2.15 -3.36 37.13
C SER A 488 -1.07 -3.02 38.16
N LEU A 489 -0.51 -1.82 38.06
CA LEU A 489 0.33 -1.24 39.11
C LEU A 489 -0.55 -0.59 40.20
N ASP A 490 -0.18 -0.74 41.47
CA ASP A 490 -0.97 -0.24 42.60
C ASP A 490 -0.69 1.25 42.85
N GLU A 491 -1.51 2.12 42.26
CA GLU A 491 -1.42 3.59 42.40
C GLU A 491 -1.39 4.03 43.88
N SER A 492 -2.22 3.40 44.73
CA SER A 492 -2.31 3.74 46.16
C SER A 492 -1.03 3.46 46.94
N LYS A 493 -0.16 2.58 46.40
CA LYS A 493 1.15 2.22 46.95
C LYS A 493 2.30 2.81 46.13
N GLY A 494 2.07 3.93 45.44
CA GLY A 494 3.09 4.59 44.65
C GLY A 494 3.46 3.79 43.39
N TRP A 495 2.46 3.19 42.75
CA TRP A 495 2.60 2.34 41.57
C TRP A 495 3.48 1.12 41.82
N ALA A 496 3.40 0.52 43.00
CA ALA A 496 4.12 -0.71 43.32
C ALA A 496 3.60 -1.89 42.48
N LEU A 497 4.47 -2.86 42.25
CA LEU A 497 4.12 -4.11 41.58
C LEU A 497 3.44 -5.06 42.58
N ASN A 498 2.35 -5.70 42.16
CA ASN A 498 1.58 -6.64 42.96
C ASN A 498 1.74 -8.06 42.38
N VAL A 499 2.42 -8.94 43.13
CA VAL A 499 2.75 -10.30 42.68
C VAL A 499 1.52 -11.20 42.68
N GLU A 500 0.59 -11.00 43.61
CA GLU A 500 -0.67 -11.72 43.67
C GLU A 500 -1.56 -11.43 42.47
N GLU A 501 -1.65 -10.16 42.06
CA GLU A 501 -2.38 -9.76 40.86
C GLU A 501 -1.75 -10.36 39.60
N LEU A 502 -0.42 -10.33 39.48
CA LEU A 502 0.30 -10.97 38.38
C LEU A 502 0.02 -12.47 38.28
N MET A 503 0.05 -13.19 39.40
CA MET A 503 -0.30 -14.61 39.44
C MET A 503 -1.72 -14.86 38.90
N GLU A 504 -2.68 -14.01 39.28
CA GLU A 504 -4.04 -14.12 38.79
C GLU A 504 -4.14 -13.85 37.29
N ARG A 505 -3.48 -12.80 36.79
CA ARG A 505 -3.42 -12.51 35.34
C ARG A 505 -2.83 -13.64 34.51
N ILE A 506 -1.78 -14.29 35.03
CA ILE A 506 -1.18 -15.46 34.36
C ILE A 506 -2.18 -16.62 34.31
N ARG A 507 -2.90 -16.89 35.40
CA ARG A 507 -3.92 -17.95 35.44
C ARG A 507 -5.10 -17.66 34.51
N GLU A 508 -5.64 -16.44 34.55
CA GLU A 508 -6.71 -15.99 33.69
C GLU A 508 -6.33 -16.13 32.20
N ALA A 509 -5.14 -15.66 31.82
CA ALA A 509 -4.65 -15.76 30.45
C ALA A 509 -4.55 -17.22 29.97
N ARG A 510 -3.99 -18.12 30.81
CA ARG A 510 -3.91 -19.55 30.50
C ARG A 510 -5.30 -20.19 30.40
N ALA A 511 -6.23 -19.83 31.28
CA ALA A 511 -7.60 -20.33 31.24
C ALA A 511 -8.35 -19.89 29.97
N GLN A 512 -7.99 -18.72 29.41
CA GLN A 512 -8.51 -18.19 28.16
C GLN A 512 -7.80 -18.76 26.91
N GLY A 513 -6.84 -19.68 27.08
CA GLY A 513 -6.13 -20.33 25.97
C GLY A 513 -4.90 -19.56 25.46
N SER A 514 -4.50 -18.49 26.14
CA SER A 514 -3.23 -17.83 25.86
C SER A 514 -2.04 -18.59 26.46
N ASN A 515 -0.87 -18.37 25.90
CA ASN A 515 0.40 -18.94 26.34
C ASN A 515 1.34 -17.82 26.83
N PRO A 516 1.28 -17.42 28.12
CA PRO A 516 2.22 -16.46 28.67
C PRO A 516 3.67 -16.92 28.49
N LYS A 517 4.45 -16.14 27.73
CA LYS A 517 5.88 -16.41 27.47
C LYS A 517 6.82 -15.43 28.13
N ALA A 518 6.37 -14.19 28.35
CA ALA A 518 7.23 -13.13 28.81
C ALA A 518 6.49 -12.07 29.62
N LEU A 519 7.23 -11.36 30.47
CA LEU A 519 6.76 -10.22 31.26
C LEU A 519 7.66 -9.02 31.03
N VAL A 520 7.05 -7.88 30.73
CA VAL A 520 7.72 -6.58 30.60
C VAL A 520 7.75 -5.90 31.95
N LEU A 521 8.96 -5.53 32.38
CA LEU A 521 9.23 -4.69 33.54
C LEU A 521 9.76 -3.34 33.03
N ILE A 522 9.14 -2.23 33.42
CA ILE A 522 9.65 -0.89 33.14
C ILE A 522 10.11 -0.28 34.46
N ASN A 523 11.42 -0.16 34.68
CA ASN A 523 11.98 0.31 35.94
C ASN A 523 13.27 1.12 35.72
N PRO A 524 13.31 2.43 36.04
CA PRO A 524 12.20 3.25 36.54
C PRO A 524 11.03 3.37 35.55
N GLY A 525 9.81 3.47 36.08
CA GLY A 525 8.58 3.34 35.30
C GLY A 525 8.27 4.54 34.40
N ASN A 526 7.73 4.26 33.22
CA ASN A 526 7.14 5.23 32.30
C ASN A 526 5.75 4.73 31.92
N PRO A 527 4.65 5.47 32.19
CA PRO A 527 4.61 6.90 32.54
C PRO A 527 4.63 7.24 34.04
N VAL A 528 4.66 6.24 34.94
CA VAL A 528 4.35 6.44 36.37
C VAL A 528 5.50 6.99 37.24
N GLY A 529 6.74 6.95 36.76
CA GLY A 529 7.90 7.48 37.48
C GLY A 529 8.29 6.73 38.75
N ASN A 530 7.76 5.52 38.99
CA ASN A 530 8.13 4.71 40.14
C ASN A 530 9.54 4.12 39.98
N CYS A 531 10.14 3.71 41.11
CA CYS A 531 11.35 2.90 41.13
C CYS A 531 11.11 1.73 42.08
N LEU A 532 11.21 0.50 41.59
CA LEU A 532 10.90 -0.69 42.40
C LEU A 532 12.01 -0.97 43.42
N SER A 533 11.62 -1.52 44.57
CA SER A 533 12.58 -1.96 45.59
C SER A 533 13.25 -3.27 45.20
N TYR A 534 14.42 -3.53 45.79
CA TYR A 534 15.13 -4.81 45.63
C TYR A 534 14.22 -6.01 45.95
N ASP A 535 13.46 -5.96 47.05
CA ASP A 535 12.58 -7.05 47.47
C ASP A 535 11.44 -7.30 46.46
N ASN A 536 10.85 -6.23 45.91
CA ASN A 536 9.84 -6.37 44.84
C ASN A 536 10.42 -7.04 43.59
N LEU A 537 11.65 -6.70 43.21
CA LEU A 537 12.33 -7.33 42.09
C LEU A 537 12.66 -8.80 42.37
N VAL A 538 13.03 -9.14 43.61
CA VAL A 538 13.25 -10.52 44.05
C VAL A 538 11.99 -11.36 43.89
N ASP A 539 10.85 -10.84 44.36
CA ASP A 539 9.59 -11.57 44.29
C ASP A 539 9.13 -11.74 42.83
N LEU A 540 9.32 -10.73 41.99
CA LEU A 540 9.07 -10.81 40.56
C LEU A 540 9.93 -11.88 39.87
N VAL A 541 11.24 -11.90 40.13
CA VAL A 541 12.16 -12.90 39.55
C VAL A 541 11.76 -14.32 39.96
N LYS A 542 11.40 -14.52 41.24
CA LYS A 542 10.93 -15.82 41.73
C LYS A 542 9.64 -16.25 41.04
N LEU A 543 8.67 -15.34 40.88
CA LEU A 543 7.43 -15.60 40.16
C LEU A 543 7.71 -15.98 38.70
N CYS A 544 8.45 -15.16 37.96
CA CYS A 544 8.75 -15.43 36.55
C CYS A 544 9.48 -16.77 36.35
N LYS A 545 10.42 -17.12 37.25
CA LYS A 545 11.08 -18.42 37.21
C LYS A 545 10.10 -19.57 37.46
N ALA A 546 9.21 -19.45 38.44
CA ALA A 546 8.22 -20.47 38.74
C ALA A 546 7.21 -20.67 37.60
N GLU A 547 6.88 -19.59 36.89
CA GLU A 547 5.88 -19.58 35.82
C GLU A 547 6.46 -19.80 34.42
N GLY A 548 7.78 -19.94 34.29
CA GLY A 548 8.47 -20.15 33.01
C GLY A 548 8.41 -18.94 32.07
N LEU A 549 8.52 -17.73 32.62
CA LEU A 549 8.43 -16.47 31.87
C LEU A 549 9.80 -15.82 31.68
N VAL A 550 10.08 -15.38 30.45
CA VAL A 550 11.23 -14.51 30.15
C VAL A 550 10.93 -13.10 30.67
N LEU A 551 11.90 -12.47 31.34
CA LEU A 551 11.73 -11.11 31.86
C LEU A 551 12.40 -10.06 30.95
N LEU A 552 11.64 -9.06 30.53
CA LEU A 552 12.08 -7.98 29.65
C LEU A 552 12.22 -6.71 30.50
N ALA A 553 13.43 -6.42 30.98
CA ALA A 553 13.74 -5.27 31.84
C ALA A 553 14.10 -4.03 31.01
N ASP A 554 13.14 -3.12 30.90
CA ASP A 554 13.32 -1.79 30.33
C ASP A 554 13.88 -0.82 31.39
N GLU A 555 15.20 -0.64 31.36
CA GLU A 555 15.98 0.12 32.33
C GLU A 555 16.52 1.43 31.72
N VAL A 556 15.80 2.01 30.75
CA VAL A 556 16.26 3.21 30.03
C VAL A 556 16.35 4.45 30.92
N TYR A 557 15.63 4.50 32.04
CA TYR A 557 15.61 5.62 32.98
C TYR A 557 16.52 5.40 34.20
N GLN A 558 17.44 4.44 34.18
CA GLN A 558 18.23 4.05 35.36
C GLN A 558 19.04 5.17 36.04
N GLU A 559 19.37 6.25 35.33
CA GLU A 559 20.05 7.43 35.89
C GLU A 559 19.08 8.56 36.31
N ASN A 560 17.80 8.47 35.98
CA ASN A 560 16.77 9.46 36.30
C ASN A 560 16.13 9.20 37.68
N ILE A 561 16.96 9.13 38.72
CA ILE A 561 16.51 8.86 40.09
C ILE A 561 16.48 10.16 40.88
N TYR A 562 15.27 10.57 41.30
CA TYR A 562 15.04 11.81 42.04
C TYR A 562 14.59 11.57 43.49
N ALA A 563 14.21 10.35 43.83
CA ALA A 563 13.82 9.95 45.17
C ALA A 563 14.98 9.26 45.90
N ASP A 564 14.87 9.11 47.22
CA ASP A 564 15.90 8.49 48.07
C ASP A 564 16.12 6.98 47.80
N ARG A 565 15.31 6.38 46.91
CA ARG A 565 15.46 4.97 46.50
C ARG A 565 16.39 4.88 45.28
N PRO A 566 17.56 4.24 45.40
CA PRO A 566 18.46 4.07 44.26
C PRO A 566 17.87 3.09 43.25
N PHE A 567 18.28 3.24 41.99
CA PHE A 567 18.05 2.23 40.97
C PHE A 567 18.73 0.91 41.35
N VAL A 568 18.02 -0.20 41.11
CA VAL A 568 18.55 -1.55 41.21
C VAL A 568 18.28 -2.24 39.89
N SER A 569 19.34 -2.72 39.23
CA SER A 569 19.20 -3.48 37.99
C SER A 569 18.62 -4.87 38.25
N LEU A 570 17.82 -5.37 37.31
CA LEU A 570 17.33 -6.73 37.36
C LEU A 570 18.48 -7.73 37.38
N LYS A 571 19.53 -7.47 36.59
CA LYS A 571 20.71 -8.32 36.54
C LYS A 571 21.35 -8.49 37.91
N LYS A 572 21.53 -7.41 38.67
CA LYS A 572 22.05 -7.49 40.03
C LYS A 572 21.20 -8.41 40.90
N VAL A 573 19.88 -8.23 40.89
CA VAL A 573 18.94 -9.04 41.69
C VAL A 573 19.02 -10.52 41.33
N VAL A 574 18.98 -10.85 40.03
CA VAL A 574 19.05 -12.25 39.56
C VAL A 574 20.36 -12.91 39.99
N ARG A 575 21.48 -12.19 39.93
CA ARG A 575 22.79 -12.72 40.32
C ARG A 575 22.96 -12.82 41.85
N ASP A 576 22.43 -11.86 42.61
CA ASP A 576 22.42 -11.89 44.08
C ASP A 576 21.59 -13.06 44.63
N LEU A 577 20.55 -13.51 43.92
CA LEU A 577 19.75 -14.69 44.31
C LEU A 577 20.51 -16.03 44.22
N GLY A 578 21.64 -16.07 43.50
CA GLY A 578 22.56 -17.20 43.51
C GLY A 578 22.48 -18.15 42.30
N PRO A 579 23.31 -19.20 42.27
CA PRO A 579 23.53 -20.05 41.09
C PRO A 579 22.28 -20.77 40.56
N GLN A 580 21.28 -21.03 41.40
CA GLN A 580 20.02 -21.63 40.99
C GLN A 580 19.19 -20.74 40.03
N PHE A 581 19.55 -19.46 39.89
CA PHE A 581 18.99 -18.53 38.91
C PHE A 581 19.92 -18.30 37.69
N SER A 582 21.02 -19.04 37.55
CA SER A 582 22.01 -18.79 36.49
C SER A 582 21.45 -18.92 35.07
N GLY A 583 20.51 -19.84 34.87
CA GLY A 583 19.77 -20.06 33.62
C GLY A 583 18.39 -19.39 33.58
N PHE A 584 18.12 -18.42 34.45
CA PHE A 584 16.90 -17.62 34.34
C PHE A 584 17.02 -16.68 33.13
N GLU A 585 16.04 -16.75 32.22
CA GLU A 585 16.03 -16.01 30.97
C GLU A 585 15.50 -14.58 31.17
N PHE A 586 16.36 -13.59 30.91
CA PHE A 586 15.95 -12.19 30.92
C PHE A 586 16.79 -11.34 29.97
N VAL A 587 16.23 -10.20 29.55
CA VAL A 587 16.91 -9.21 28.73
C VAL A 587 16.82 -7.85 29.41
N SER A 588 17.95 -7.16 29.56
CA SER A 588 17.99 -5.78 30.05
C SER A 588 18.24 -4.81 28.90
N PHE A 589 17.42 -3.77 28.77
CA PHE A 589 17.52 -2.72 27.75
C PHE A 589 18.00 -1.39 28.34
N HIS A 590 18.88 -0.70 27.62
CA HIS A 590 19.29 0.66 27.98
C HIS A 590 19.47 1.55 26.74
N SER A 591 19.45 2.88 26.91
CA SER A 591 19.48 3.84 25.80
C SER A 591 20.11 5.18 26.17
N THR A 592 20.79 5.77 25.20
CA THR A 592 21.34 7.15 25.26
C THR A 592 20.28 8.25 25.19
N SER A 593 19.01 7.88 25.02
CA SER A 593 17.93 8.83 24.72
C SER A 593 17.37 9.54 25.95
N LYS A 594 17.57 8.97 27.14
CA LYS A 594 16.94 9.43 28.39
C LYS A 594 17.98 10.07 29.30
N GLY A 595 17.60 10.45 30.52
CA GLY A 595 18.56 11.03 31.45
C GLY A 595 18.96 12.46 31.15
N ILE A 596 19.98 12.86 31.89
CA ILE A 596 20.75 14.09 31.67
C ILE A 596 21.48 14.03 30.31
N ILE A 597 21.68 12.82 29.77
CA ILE A 597 22.27 12.60 28.46
C ILE A 597 21.33 13.08 27.34
N GLY A 598 20.09 12.60 27.30
CA GLY A 598 19.04 13.17 26.44
C GLY A 598 19.29 13.13 24.93
N GLU A 599 20.24 12.32 24.46
CA GLU A 599 20.68 12.24 23.05
C GLU A 599 19.74 11.37 22.19
N CYS A 600 18.43 11.68 22.24
CA CYS A 600 17.35 10.94 21.55
C CYS A 600 17.61 10.69 20.06
N GLY A 601 18.11 11.73 19.37
CA GLY A 601 18.35 11.72 17.93
C GLY A 601 19.56 10.90 17.51
N ARG A 602 20.49 10.58 18.43
CA ARG A 602 21.66 9.73 18.16
C ARG A 602 21.30 8.26 18.03
N ARG A 603 20.09 7.87 18.46
CA ARG A 603 19.58 6.49 18.36
C ARG A 603 20.58 5.47 18.91
N GLY A 604 21.22 5.76 20.03
CA GLY A 604 22.10 4.82 20.73
C GLY A 604 21.35 3.99 21.78
N GLY A 605 21.67 2.71 21.86
CA GLY A 605 21.20 1.82 22.92
C GLY A 605 21.89 0.48 22.89
N TYR A 606 21.64 -0.33 23.91
CA TYR A 606 22.09 -1.71 23.96
C TYR A 606 21.05 -2.59 24.66
N MET A 607 21.17 -3.89 24.42
CA MET A 607 20.53 -4.92 25.24
C MET A 607 21.55 -5.96 25.67
N GLU A 608 21.36 -6.54 26.86
CA GLU A 608 22.12 -7.69 27.35
C GLU A 608 21.19 -8.91 27.46
N LEU A 609 21.55 -10.00 26.79
CA LEU A 609 20.87 -11.30 26.92
C LEU A 609 21.44 -12.05 28.13
N CYS A 610 20.60 -12.64 28.96
CA CYS A 610 21.03 -13.46 30.08
C CYS A 610 20.23 -14.77 30.14
N GLY A 611 20.94 -15.89 30.27
CA GLY A 611 20.32 -17.21 30.49
C GLY A 611 19.70 -17.87 29.25
N PHE A 612 19.73 -17.22 28.09
CA PHE A 612 19.14 -17.72 26.84
C PHE A 612 19.88 -18.96 26.31
N ASP A 613 19.11 -19.86 25.70
CA ASP A 613 19.65 -20.97 24.92
C ASP A 613 20.56 -20.47 23.77
N PRO A 614 21.77 -21.02 23.59
CA PRO A 614 22.69 -20.61 22.51
C PRO A 614 22.10 -20.72 21.10
N GLU A 615 21.22 -21.69 20.83
CA GLU A 615 20.55 -21.82 19.53
C GLU A 615 19.54 -20.69 19.30
N VAL A 616 18.86 -20.24 20.36
CA VAL A 616 17.98 -19.06 20.33
C VAL A 616 18.81 -17.79 20.15
N GLN A 617 19.92 -17.64 20.87
CA GLN A 617 20.86 -16.51 20.69
C GLN A 617 21.36 -16.43 19.24
N ALA A 618 21.63 -17.57 18.59
CA ALA A 618 22.02 -17.60 17.18
C ALA A 618 20.89 -17.09 16.24
N GLN A 619 19.62 -17.35 16.56
CA GLN A 619 18.49 -16.78 15.79
C GLN A 619 18.35 -15.27 16.01
N ILE A 620 18.56 -14.79 17.24
CA ILE A 620 18.59 -13.36 17.55
C ILE A 620 19.73 -12.69 16.77
N TYR A 621 20.91 -13.31 16.75
CA TYR A 621 22.04 -12.83 15.94
C TYR A 621 21.71 -12.79 14.45
N LYS A 622 21.08 -13.84 13.92
CA LYS A 622 20.61 -13.88 12.52
C LYS A 622 19.68 -12.70 12.22
N LEU A 623 18.71 -12.40 13.09
CA LEU A 623 17.82 -11.25 12.95
C LEU A 623 18.57 -9.91 13.05
N ALA A 624 19.53 -9.77 13.95
CA ALA A 624 20.38 -8.58 14.01
C ALA A 624 21.18 -8.39 12.71
N SER A 625 21.69 -9.49 12.15
CA SER A 625 22.52 -9.46 10.93
C SER A 625 21.77 -9.07 9.67
N SER A 626 20.45 -9.29 9.60
CA SER A 626 19.66 -8.81 8.45
C SER A 626 19.57 -7.29 8.38
N GLY A 627 19.79 -6.60 9.50
CA GLY A 627 19.92 -5.13 9.56
C GLY A 627 21.37 -4.64 9.40
N LEU A 628 22.32 -5.52 9.10
CA LEU A 628 23.77 -5.29 9.06
C LEU A 628 24.36 -4.90 10.41
N CYS A 629 24.12 -3.68 10.90
CA CYS A 629 24.49 -3.22 12.25
C CYS A 629 23.68 -1.97 12.66
N SER A 630 23.70 -1.60 13.94
CA SER A 630 23.21 -0.27 14.37
C SER A 630 24.13 0.85 13.88
N ASN A 631 23.63 2.09 13.84
CA ASN A 631 24.41 3.24 13.40
C ASN A 631 25.64 3.48 14.30
N ILE A 632 26.79 3.80 13.70
CA ILE A 632 28.08 3.88 14.41
C ILE A 632 28.09 5.03 15.42
N ASP A 633 27.55 6.20 15.09
CA ASP A 633 27.40 7.33 16.02
C ASP A 633 26.65 6.93 17.29
N GLY A 634 25.58 6.17 17.16
CA GLY A 634 24.78 5.64 18.26
C GLY A 634 25.58 4.65 19.11
N GLN A 635 26.43 3.83 18.50
CA GLN A 635 27.35 2.94 19.23
C GLN A 635 28.41 3.74 20.00
N VAL A 636 29.01 4.74 19.36
CA VAL A 636 29.96 5.65 20.01
C VAL A 636 29.29 6.41 21.17
N MET A 637 28.05 6.86 20.97
CA MET A 637 27.26 7.51 22.01
C MET A 637 26.94 6.56 23.17
N VAL A 638 26.72 5.26 22.92
CA VAL A 638 26.62 4.27 24.00
C VAL A 638 27.93 4.23 24.79
N ASP A 639 29.08 4.19 24.12
CA ASP A 639 30.39 4.17 24.81
C ASP A 639 30.63 5.44 25.64
N LEU A 640 30.23 6.60 25.12
CA LEU A 640 30.33 7.89 25.82
C LEU A 640 29.38 8.01 27.02
N MET A 641 28.21 7.37 26.95
CA MET A 641 27.24 7.37 28.05
C MET A 641 27.77 6.63 29.28
N ILE A 642 28.59 5.59 29.10
CA ILE A 642 28.96 4.66 30.17
C ILE A 642 30.38 4.87 30.72
N ARG A 643 31.16 5.82 30.18
CA ARG A 643 32.59 5.97 30.48
C ARG A 643 33.09 7.40 30.48
#